data_AF-E0W0H3-F1
#
_entry.id   AF-E0W0H3-F1
#
_cell.length_a   1.000
_cell.length_b   1.000
_cell.length_c   1.000
_cell.angle_alpha   90.00
_cell.angle_beta   90.00
_cell.angle_gamma   90.00
#
_symmetry.space_group_name_H-M   'P 1'
#
loop_
_entity.id
_entity.type
_entity.pdbx_description
1 polymer ?
#
loop_
_entity_poly.entity_id
_entity_poly.type
_entity_poly.pdbx_seq_one_letter_code
_entity_poly.pdbx_strand_id
1 'polypeptide(L)'
;MRTRQSKNQNKSCSTVDLRQLDENVNFTASDPGHSNDVSHRSPVQETTRSHRIRWTQEDLQELMWCYFYSQKFGSGSESDTFKIWRGRNPNSRKDMTSKKLAAQRRYIIKTQKIENDKLEEIKKNVDSSCSNVIRDNAQIITELNESNHKSKTDTDEQLLTDAEMKSIEERLIEEIKKVKMCPLINREPLRKIYKNKKATEVLHLIDNTLINVLEKVVDINLTTINEIIYAAGVVATDIILGPRKEARHKGMETKKSTSPIWIQRIEGKIERIRLHISLVSEMKKNNNLKKRTIKKLDHLKRIYKLKTMEDIELTMETLKQKVLLYSQRIRRYKKREQFWRQNKLFESDPKKFYRTIREQNIQNGFSTLNVEKMADFWSNIWEKSHPLNKNSTWMNKEKEAHAWIASSTMSDVRMADLETCLKNTANWKSPGLDRVQNFWIKNFTSTHKYLMVSINKLIMGRQEMPEWITTGKTYLLPKKSGATEPKDFRPITCLPTMYKIITAIIAEKIYGHLRKNNIFPPEQYGCRKGSYGCKEVLLINKLIMASAKQKRKNLSMAWIDYQKAFDSVPHEWIIEALKIYKVDPNITAFCEKSMKNWCTQLEVQKYSSRKIFIKRGIFQGDSLSPLLFCMSLIPLSRQLNIKDQGYELVPGGRKITHMLYMDDLKIYAKNEEELNKMLRTVQTFSSDINMKFGLEKCARINIVRGKLKQKQNIEDSEEELIKELDPGSSYKYLGIEENFGIANKEIKPRLKKEYFKRLRLILQSELNGRNKITAVGTLAVPVIEYSFGLVDWTKEEITHLDRRTRKILTMNGALHPKADVDRLYVSRKDGGRGLRQIEAAYQNAIIGMGKYIESHREDPILAQVIHAEEKTTKKGVLKRAKQIVQENKENEIMEEGQLATYNSKAQSQKKLIGKWEQKKLHGQYLKRINAEDINKKSTHNWLRRGKLKIETEAFITAAQDQALRTHNYEKVILKVRQDDKCRICQSQSETIDHLISGCPILAKHEYLERHNKICQYLHWSICREYGMDGLPKEWYNHIPSPVTTVGPCTVLYDQQIHTDRTVPANKPDIILRHNAEKWCKLIEVSVPAEKNTTAKEADKRLKYRNLEIEITRMWGTKTETIPVIVGALGAMPNSIKGNLKKIMKNLKEETIQDIALCGTAHILRKIL
;
A
#
# COMPACT_ATOMS: atom_id res chain seq x y z
N MET A 1 48.86 20.60 25.02
CA MET A 1 49.85 21.66 24.69
C MET A 1 49.92 21.87 23.19
N ARG A 2 50.07 23.14 22.78
CA ARG A 2 50.22 23.72 21.41
C ARG A 2 48.96 23.92 20.56
N THR A 3 48.25 24.97 20.97
CA THR A 3 47.56 26.07 20.25
C THR A 3 47.86 26.28 18.74
N ARG A 4 46.80 26.60 17.96
CA ARG A 4 46.61 27.93 17.31
C ARG A 4 45.25 28.10 16.61
N GLN A 5 44.54 29.13 17.10
CA GLN A 5 43.75 30.17 16.44
C GLN A 5 42.45 29.88 15.66
N SER A 6 41.40 30.45 16.25
CA SER A 6 40.10 30.85 15.70
C SER A 6 40.21 31.87 14.56
N LYS A 7 39.39 31.68 13.52
CA LYS A 7 38.75 32.80 12.78
C LYS A 7 37.29 32.45 12.49
N ASN A 8 36.40 33.20 13.13
CA ASN A 8 34.99 33.35 12.79
C ASN A 8 34.87 34.01 11.41
N GLN A 9 34.07 33.45 10.51
CA GLN A 9 33.40 34.22 9.46
C GLN A 9 31.97 33.71 9.26
N ASN A 10 31.02 34.61 9.55
CA ASN A 10 29.63 34.55 9.11
C ASN A 10 29.57 34.29 7.59
N LYS A 11 28.89 33.23 7.17
CA LYS A 11 28.36 33.12 5.80
C LYS A 11 26.85 33.00 5.85
N SER A 12 26.23 34.11 5.44
CA SER A 12 24.85 34.25 5.02
C SER A 12 24.49 33.21 3.96
N CYS A 13 23.25 32.76 4.01
CA CYS A 13 22.63 31.83 3.08
C CYS A 13 22.51 32.50 1.69
N SER A 14 23.42 32.19 0.77
CA SER A 14 23.34 32.61 -0.63
C SER A 14 22.67 31.52 -1.49
N THR A 15 21.62 31.96 -2.20
CA THR A 15 21.22 31.57 -3.57
C THR A 15 21.81 30.30 -4.15
N VAL A 16 20.95 29.30 -4.35
CA VAL A 16 21.21 28.13 -5.22
C VAL A 16 21.32 28.61 -6.66
N ASP A 17 22.49 28.42 -7.24
CA ASP A 17 22.80 28.62 -8.65
C ASP A 17 21.94 27.70 -9.53
N LEU A 18 21.28 28.27 -10.53
CA LEU A 18 20.24 27.64 -11.38
C LEU A 18 20.76 27.29 -12.78
N ARG A 19 22.06 27.02 -12.93
CA ARG A 19 22.65 26.55 -14.20
C ARG A 19 23.18 25.13 -14.06
N GLN A 20 22.27 24.17 -13.98
CA GLN A 20 22.54 22.76 -14.33
C GLN A 20 21.19 22.05 -14.28
N LEU A 21 20.59 21.85 -15.45
CA LEU A 21 19.58 20.83 -15.83
C LEU A 21 18.88 21.30 -17.12
N ASP A 22 19.65 21.52 -18.17
CA ASP A 22 19.17 21.54 -19.55
C ASP A 22 20.19 20.73 -20.35
N GLU A 23 19.95 19.41 -20.48
CA GLU A 23 20.54 18.54 -21.49
C GLU A 23 19.89 17.16 -21.36
N ASN A 24 19.02 16.83 -22.32
CA ASN A 24 18.60 15.50 -22.81
C ASN A 24 17.15 15.51 -23.30
N VAL A 25 16.92 16.10 -24.47
CA VAL A 25 15.85 15.69 -25.40
C VAL A 25 16.42 15.79 -26.82
N ASN A 26 17.14 14.75 -27.24
CA ASN A 26 17.44 14.50 -28.66
C ASN A 26 16.25 13.76 -29.26
N PHE A 27 15.57 14.37 -30.23
CA PHE A 27 14.79 13.67 -31.24
C PHE A 27 15.48 13.91 -32.57
N THR A 28 16.13 12.87 -33.08
CA THR A 28 16.67 12.76 -34.43
C THR A 28 15.50 12.65 -35.41
N ALA A 29 15.38 13.62 -36.32
CA ALA A 29 14.55 13.52 -37.52
C ALA A 29 15.47 13.19 -38.69
N SER A 30 15.18 12.07 -39.35
CA SER A 30 15.78 11.64 -40.61
C SER A 30 14.98 12.24 -41.77
N ASP A 31 15.64 13.02 -42.62
CA ASP A 31 15.21 13.34 -43.99
C ASP A 31 15.16 12.06 -44.84
N PRO A 32 14.29 12.01 -45.88
CA PRO A 32 14.86 12.27 -47.21
C PRO A 32 13.94 13.05 -48.16
N GLY A 33 14.57 13.90 -48.98
CA GLY A 33 14.40 13.85 -50.44
C GLY A 33 13.26 14.67 -51.04
N HIS A 34 13.59 15.88 -51.50
CA HIS A 34 12.89 16.53 -52.59
C HIS A 34 13.42 16.01 -53.94
N SER A 35 12.53 15.61 -54.84
CA SER A 35 12.72 15.76 -56.29
C SER A 35 11.37 15.84 -57.03
N ASN A 36 11.28 16.91 -57.83
CA ASN A 36 10.75 17.02 -59.19
C ASN A 36 9.26 16.76 -59.53
N ASP A 37 8.60 17.89 -59.79
CA ASP A 37 8.02 18.29 -61.09
C ASP A 37 6.65 17.79 -61.62
N VAL A 38 5.92 18.80 -62.10
CA VAL A 38 5.06 18.85 -63.32
C VAL A 38 3.59 18.37 -63.28
N SER A 39 2.73 19.37 -63.43
CA SER A 39 1.44 19.47 -64.16
C SER A 39 0.26 18.52 -63.89
N HIS A 40 -0.90 19.09 -63.51
CA HIS A 40 -1.99 19.37 -64.47
C HIS A 40 -3.14 20.15 -63.80
N ARG A 41 -3.63 21.19 -64.49
CA ARG A 41 -4.91 21.90 -64.23
C ARG A 41 -6.09 20.97 -64.61
N SER A 42 -7.17 20.91 -63.85
CA SER A 42 -8.45 21.66 -64.01
C SER A 42 -9.57 20.79 -63.38
N PRO A 43 -10.82 21.25 -63.13
CA PRO A 43 -11.36 22.61 -63.11
C PRO A 43 -12.11 22.95 -61.79
N VAL A 44 -12.48 24.22 -61.73
CA VAL A 44 -13.48 24.86 -60.87
C VAL A 44 -14.76 24.02 -60.75
N GLN A 45 -15.24 23.82 -59.52
CA GLN A 45 -16.66 23.57 -59.24
C GLN A 45 -17.17 24.56 -58.19
N GLU A 46 -18.39 25.02 -58.46
CA GLU A 46 -19.07 26.20 -57.96
C GLU A 46 -19.21 26.28 -56.44
N THR A 47 -18.98 27.48 -55.91
CA THR A 47 -19.37 27.85 -54.55
C THR A 47 -20.89 27.99 -54.49
N THR A 48 -21.57 26.97 -53.99
CA THR A 48 -22.97 27.09 -53.59
C THR A 48 -23.07 28.05 -52.39
N ARG A 49 -23.62 29.25 -52.66
CA ARG A 49 -24.02 30.24 -51.65
C ARG A 49 -24.90 29.57 -50.60
N SER A 50 -24.42 29.43 -49.36
CA SER A 50 -25.27 29.00 -48.24
C SER A 50 -26.38 30.04 -48.05
N HIS A 51 -27.60 29.71 -48.47
CA HIS A 51 -28.76 30.55 -48.27
C HIS A 51 -28.91 30.84 -46.77
N ARG A 52 -29.03 32.11 -46.39
CA ARG A 52 -29.42 32.52 -45.02
C ARG A 52 -30.84 32.00 -44.79
N ILE A 53 -30.96 30.90 -44.06
CA ILE A 53 -32.24 30.23 -43.77
C ILE A 53 -33.10 31.14 -42.88
N ARG A 54 -34.31 31.45 -43.34
CA ARG A 54 -35.29 32.33 -42.66
C ARG A 54 -36.02 31.52 -41.58
N TRP A 55 -36.03 32.02 -40.34
CA TRP A 55 -36.84 31.44 -39.25
C TRP A 55 -38.28 31.96 -39.36
N THR A 56 -39.28 31.09 -39.36
CA THR A 56 -40.70 31.50 -39.30
C THR A 56 -41.08 31.92 -37.89
N GLN A 57 -42.23 32.59 -37.71
CA GLN A 57 -42.69 32.94 -36.37
C GLN A 57 -42.97 31.69 -35.52
N GLU A 58 -43.51 30.61 -36.10
CA GLU A 58 -43.73 29.38 -35.34
C GLU A 58 -42.40 28.77 -34.86
N ASP A 59 -41.34 28.80 -35.67
CA ASP A 59 -40.02 28.30 -35.26
C ASP A 59 -39.46 29.06 -34.05
N LEU A 60 -39.69 30.37 -33.99
CA LEU A 60 -39.23 31.21 -32.89
C LEU A 60 -40.03 30.91 -31.62
N GLN A 61 -41.35 30.75 -31.74
CA GLN A 61 -42.23 30.41 -30.61
C GLN A 61 -41.95 29.00 -30.07
N GLU A 62 -41.77 28.01 -30.93
CA GLU A 62 -41.42 26.63 -30.55
C GLU A 62 -40.05 26.57 -29.85
N LEU A 63 -39.08 27.35 -30.31
CA LEU A 63 -37.79 27.49 -29.63
C LEU A 63 -37.95 28.10 -28.22
N MET A 64 -38.78 29.13 -28.08
CA MET A 64 -39.06 29.74 -26.77
C MET A 64 -39.83 28.80 -25.84
N TRP A 65 -40.76 28.00 -26.37
CA TRP A 65 -41.47 26.95 -25.61
C TRP A 65 -40.49 25.90 -25.08
N CYS A 66 -39.63 25.34 -25.96
CA CYS A 66 -38.61 24.37 -25.58
C CYS A 66 -37.66 24.91 -24.51
N TYR A 67 -37.36 26.21 -24.59
CA TYR A 67 -36.54 26.89 -23.59
C TYR A 67 -37.24 26.97 -22.24
N PHE A 68 -38.47 27.48 -22.17
CA PHE A 68 -39.21 27.58 -20.92
C PHE A 68 -39.50 26.22 -20.30
N TYR A 69 -39.84 25.22 -21.12
CA TYR A 69 -39.98 23.84 -20.68
C TYR A 69 -38.67 23.30 -20.08
N SER A 70 -37.53 23.57 -20.71
CA SER A 70 -36.21 23.16 -20.20
C SER A 70 -35.78 23.87 -18.91
N GLN A 71 -36.30 25.07 -18.63
CA GLN A 71 -36.07 25.76 -17.37
C GLN A 71 -36.88 25.15 -16.23
N LYS A 72 -38.04 24.57 -16.53
CA LYS A 72 -38.95 24.02 -15.51
C LYS A 72 -38.59 22.58 -15.13
N PHE A 73 -38.15 21.73 -16.08
CA PHE A 73 -37.87 20.30 -15.84
C PHE A 73 -36.46 19.82 -16.21
N GLY A 74 -35.63 20.71 -16.76
CA GLY A 74 -34.23 20.44 -17.07
C GLY A 74 -33.29 21.37 -16.31
N SER A 75 -32.00 21.36 -16.66
CA SER A 75 -31.04 22.29 -16.05
C SER A 75 -31.14 23.73 -16.58
N GLY A 76 -32.10 24.02 -17.47
CA GLY A 76 -32.18 25.27 -18.23
C GLY A 76 -30.98 25.52 -19.17
N SER A 77 -30.11 24.52 -19.36
CA SER A 77 -28.89 24.66 -20.16
C SER A 77 -29.17 24.63 -21.66
N GLU A 78 -28.25 25.22 -22.44
CA GLU A 78 -28.29 25.19 -23.92
C GLU A 78 -28.37 23.76 -24.47
N SER A 79 -27.82 22.78 -23.74
CA SER A 79 -27.88 21.37 -24.15
C SER A 79 -29.27 20.76 -23.94
N ASP A 80 -29.99 21.16 -22.89
CA ASP A 80 -31.30 20.58 -22.57
C ASP A 80 -32.39 21.18 -23.46
N THR A 81 -32.37 22.50 -23.67
CA THR A 81 -33.23 23.16 -24.66
C THR A 81 -33.03 22.53 -26.05
N PHE A 82 -31.77 22.24 -26.44
CA PHE A 82 -31.48 21.61 -27.73
C PHE A 82 -32.00 20.18 -27.83
N LYS A 83 -31.89 19.36 -26.76
CA LYS A 83 -32.44 18.00 -26.75
C LYS A 83 -33.96 18.01 -26.89
N ILE A 84 -34.64 18.87 -26.15
CA ILE A 84 -36.11 19.02 -26.20
C ILE A 84 -36.52 19.48 -27.60
N TRP A 85 -35.87 20.51 -28.14
CA TRP A 85 -36.13 21.01 -29.48
C TRP A 85 -35.87 19.94 -30.56
N ARG A 86 -34.78 19.17 -30.47
CA ARG A 86 -34.48 18.08 -31.41
C ARG A 86 -35.45 16.92 -31.32
N GLY A 87 -35.94 16.60 -30.11
CA GLY A 87 -36.94 15.55 -29.92
C GLY A 87 -38.29 15.93 -30.53
N ARG A 88 -38.66 17.20 -30.45
CA ARG A 88 -39.90 17.74 -31.05
C ARG A 88 -39.76 18.05 -32.54
N ASN A 89 -38.53 18.27 -33.03
CA ASN A 89 -38.22 18.61 -34.42
C ASN A 89 -37.15 17.66 -35.02
N PRO A 90 -37.39 16.33 -35.06
CA PRO A 90 -36.36 15.35 -35.43
C PRO A 90 -35.89 15.47 -36.89
N ASN A 91 -36.77 15.91 -37.78
CA ASN A 91 -36.49 16.04 -39.21
C ASN A 91 -36.15 17.47 -39.66
N SER A 92 -36.30 18.47 -38.78
CA SER A 92 -35.98 19.88 -39.09
C SER A 92 -34.50 20.18 -38.87
N ARG A 93 -33.89 20.92 -39.82
CA ARG A 93 -32.56 21.55 -39.73
C ARG A 93 -31.46 20.64 -39.17
N LYS A 94 -31.04 19.65 -39.97
CA LYS A 94 -30.05 18.62 -39.59
C LYS A 94 -28.68 19.19 -39.16
N ASP A 95 -28.33 20.42 -39.58
CA ASP A 95 -27.09 21.13 -39.24
C ASP A 95 -27.20 22.01 -37.97
N MET A 96 -28.35 22.00 -37.29
CA MET A 96 -28.59 22.75 -36.07
C MET A 96 -27.75 22.18 -34.92
N THR A 97 -27.05 23.06 -34.20
CA THR A 97 -26.27 22.70 -33.01
C THR A 97 -26.80 23.44 -31.80
N SER A 98 -26.54 22.93 -30.59
CA SER A 98 -26.97 23.60 -29.34
C SER A 98 -26.50 25.07 -29.27
N LYS A 99 -25.30 25.37 -29.76
CA LYS A 99 -24.78 26.75 -29.83
C LYS A 99 -25.52 27.63 -30.84
N LYS A 100 -25.86 27.11 -32.02
CA LYS A 100 -26.64 27.86 -33.04
C LYS A 100 -28.05 28.14 -32.51
N LEU A 101 -28.69 27.16 -31.88
CA LEU A 101 -30.03 27.28 -31.29
C LEU A 101 -30.05 28.31 -30.14
N ALA A 102 -29.04 28.28 -29.26
CA ALA A 102 -28.89 29.25 -28.18
C ALA A 102 -28.55 30.68 -28.67
N ALA A 103 -27.78 30.79 -29.76
CA ALA A 103 -27.55 32.08 -30.42
C ALA A 103 -28.86 32.66 -30.99
N GLN A 104 -29.69 31.82 -31.61
CA GLN A 104 -31.01 32.24 -32.10
C GLN A 104 -31.94 32.67 -30.97
N ARG A 105 -32.01 31.93 -29.86
CA ARG A 105 -32.78 32.33 -28.67
C ARG A 105 -32.36 33.71 -28.16
N ARG A 106 -31.05 33.95 -28.04
CA ARG A 106 -30.53 35.27 -27.64
C ARG A 106 -30.91 36.37 -28.62
N TYR A 107 -30.91 36.06 -29.92
CA TYR A 107 -31.36 36.99 -30.95
C TYR A 107 -32.86 37.32 -30.81
N ILE A 108 -33.73 36.31 -30.59
CA ILE A 108 -35.17 36.50 -30.35
C ILE A 108 -35.42 37.46 -29.19
N ILE A 109 -34.79 37.19 -28.04
CA ILE A 109 -34.94 38.01 -26.82
C ILE A 109 -34.39 39.41 -27.05
N LYS A 110 -33.21 39.54 -27.67
CA LYS A 110 -32.55 40.84 -27.88
C LYS A 110 -33.31 41.74 -28.85
N THR A 111 -33.96 41.16 -29.87
CA THR A 111 -34.63 41.92 -30.94
C THR A 111 -36.14 42.02 -30.77
N GLN A 112 -36.69 41.50 -29.66
CA GLN A 112 -38.13 41.46 -29.38
C GLN A 112 -38.95 40.94 -30.57
N LYS A 113 -38.43 39.92 -31.24
CA LYS A 113 -39.08 39.32 -32.42
C LYS A 113 -40.40 38.62 -32.10
N ILE A 114 -40.69 38.36 -30.82
CA ILE A 114 -41.96 37.86 -30.31
C ILE A 114 -42.43 38.89 -29.29
N GLU A 115 -43.66 39.36 -29.43
CA GLU A 115 -44.30 40.29 -28.49
C GLU A 115 -44.39 39.68 -27.10
N ASN A 116 -44.28 40.52 -26.06
CA ASN A 116 -44.23 40.04 -24.67
C ASN A 116 -45.49 39.26 -24.26
N ASP A 117 -46.66 39.65 -24.77
CA ASP A 117 -47.95 38.99 -24.48
C ASP A 117 -47.97 37.55 -25.03
N LYS A 118 -47.42 37.35 -26.23
CA LYS A 118 -47.24 36.02 -26.84
C LYS A 118 -46.22 35.17 -26.06
N LEU A 119 -45.21 35.81 -25.47
CA LEU A 119 -44.20 35.14 -24.66
C LEU A 119 -44.77 34.66 -23.31
N GLU A 120 -45.65 35.45 -22.70
CA GLU A 120 -46.44 35.09 -21.52
C GLU A 120 -47.43 33.95 -21.83
N GLU A 121 -48.08 33.99 -22.99
CA GLU A 121 -48.95 32.90 -23.47
C GLU A 121 -48.19 31.58 -23.61
N ILE A 122 -46.98 31.61 -24.19
CA ILE A 122 -46.12 30.42 -24.30
C ILE A 122 -45.73 29.86 -22.92
N LYS A 123 -45.43 30.72 -21.93
CA LYS A 123 -45.15 30.26 -20.56
C LYS A 123 -46.39 29.62 -19.92
N LYS A 124 -47.56 30.24 -20.04
CA LYS A 124 -48.83 29.67 -19.56
C LYS A 124 -49.13 28.32 -20.20
N ASN A 125 -48.83 28.16 -21.49
CA ASN A 125 -48.99 26.88 -22.21
C ASN A 125 -48.00 25.79 -21.75
N VAL A 126 -46.78 26.17 -21.37
CA VAL A 126 -45.86 25.26 -20.67
C VAL A 126 -46.44 24.87 -19.31
N ASP A 127 -47.06 25.81 -18.58
CA ASP A 127 -47.65 25.55 -17.27
C ASP A 127 -48.90 24.66 -17.33
N SER A 128 -49.79 24.85 -18.31
CA SER A 128 -51.01 24.05 -18.49
C SER A 128 -50.73 22.63 -18.99
N SER A 129 -49.71 22.46 -19.84
CA SER A 129 -49.25 21.13 -20.27
C SER A 129 -48.70 20.28 -19.11
N CYS A 130 -48.42 20.89 -17.94
CA CYS A 130 -47.93 20.20 -16.74
C CYS A 130 -49.04 19.67 -15.82
N SER A 131 -50.27 20.18 -15.91
CA SER A 131 -51.36 19.84 -14.99
C SER A 131 -51.84 18.39 -15.14
N ASN A 132 -51.68 17.81 -16.33
CA ASN A 132 -52.12 16.44 -16.62
C ASN A 132 -51.12 15.36 -16.15
N VAL A 133 -49.82 15.66 -16.06
CA VAL A 133 -48.79 14.69 -15.59
C VAL A 133 -48.71 14.60 -14.05
N ILE A 134 -49.25 15.59 -13.35
CA ILE A 134 -49.27 15.63 -11.87
C ILE A 134 -50.50 14.89 -11.31
N ARG A 135 -51.61 14.77 -12.07
CA ARG A 135 -52.79 13.98 -11.65
C ARG A 135 -52.51 12.47 -11.65
N ASP A 136 -51.79 11.95 -12.65
CA ASP A 136 -51.50 10.50 -12.75
C ASP A 136 -50.48 10.02 -11.70
N ASN A 137 -49.59 10.91 -11.23
CA ASN A 137 -48.61 10.57 -10.18
C ASN A 137 -49.18 10.70 -8.75
N ALA A 138 -50.24 11.50 -8.55
CA ALA A 138 -50.89 11.63 -7.25
C ALA A 138 -51.69 10.37 -6.88
N GLN A 139 -52.25 9.67 -7.87
CA GLN A 139 -53.02 8.43 -7.65
C GLN A 139 -52.11 7.27 -7.22
N ILE A 140 -50.91 7.15 -7.81
CA ILE A 140 -49.88 6.16 -7.45
C ILE A 140 -49.32 6.40 -6.04
N ILE A 141 -49.17 7.67 -5.63
CA ILE A 141 -48.66 8.03 -4.30
C ILE A 141 -49.72 7.81 -3.21
N THR A 142 -51.00 7.80 -3.56
CA THR A 142 -52.08 7.55 -2.59
C THR A 142 -52.19 6.05 -2.28
N GLU A 143 -52.07 5.17 -3.30
CA GLU A 143 -52.03 3.72 -3.12
C GLU A 143 -50.79 3.21 -2.36
N LEU A 144 -49.65 3.90 -2.48
CA LEU A 144 -48.40 3.56 -1.75
C LEU A 144 -48.39 3.99 -0.27
N ASN A 145 -49.27 4.89 0.13
CA ASN A 145 -49.30 5.43 1.49
C ASN A 145 -50.29 4.72 2.41
N GLU A 146 -51.26 3.97 1.89
CA GLU A 146 -52.21 3.19 2.70
C GLU A 146 -51.64 1.86 3.20
N SER A 147 -50.56 1.36 2.60
CA SER A 147 -49.88 0.11 3.02
C SER A 147 -48.84 0.27 4.15
N ASN A 148 -48.55 1.49 4.62
CA ASN A 148 -47.45 1.76 5.57
C ASN A 148 -47.87 2.15 7.00
N HIS A 149 -49.15 1.97 7.36
CA HIS A 149 -49.61 2.14 8.75
C HIS A 149 -50.04 0.81 9.36
N LYS A 150 -49.08 0.06 9.95
CA LYS A 150 -49.32 -0.71 11.19
C LYS A 150 -48.02 -1.15 11.88
N SER A 151 -47.87 -0.62 13.10
CA SER A 151 -47.12 -1.07 14.28
C SER A 151 -45.61 -1.34 14.22
N LYS A 152 -44.87 -0.46 14.93
CA LYS A 152 -43.59 -0.73 15.59
C LYS A 152 -43.78 -1.63 16.82
N THR A 153 -42.95 -2.64 16.96
CA THR A 153 -42.43 -3.14 18.24
C THR A 153 -40.99 -3.65 18.05
N ASP A 154 -40.12 -3.32 19.01
CA ASP A 154 -38.70 -3.67 19.07
C ASP A 154 -38.47 -5.19 19.10
N THR A 155 -37.76 -5.74 18.11
CA THR A 155 -36.61 -6.68 18.19
C THR A 155 -36.24 -7.22 16.80
N ASP A 156 -34.94 -7.40 16.57
CA ASP A 156 -34.27 -8.15 15.50
C ASP A 156 -34.12 -7.60 14.06
N GLU A 157 -32.87 -7.71 13.60
CA GLU A 157 -32.35 -7.39 12.28
C GLU A 157 -32.98 -8.27 11.19
N GLN A 158 -33.98 -7.77 10.47
CA GLN A 158 -34.24 -8.18 9.10
C GLN A 158 -33.79 -7.08 8.14
N LEU A 159 -32.74 -7.37 7.38
CA LEU A 159 -31.91 -6.38 6.69
C LEU A 159 -32.33 -6.11 5.23
N LEU A 160 -33.34 -6.79 4.67
CA LEU A 160 -33.75 -6.65 3.26
C LEU A 160 -35.22 -7.00 3.04
N THR A 161 -35.78 -6.48 1.94
CA THR A 161 -37.10 -6.88 1.43
C THR A 161 -37.02 -8.16 0.58
N ASP A 162 -38.05 -9.00 0.59
CA ASP A 162 -38.10 -10.24 -0.21
C ASP A 162 -37.89 -10.01 -1.72
N ALA A 163 -38.31 -8.84 -2.22
CA ALA A 163 -38.11 -8.43 -3.60
C ALA A 163 -36.62 -8.23 -3.96
N GLU A 164 -35.82 -7.67 -3.04
CA GLU A 164 -34.38 -7.48 -3.24
C GLU A 164 -33.62 -8.81 -3.20
N MET A 165 -34.05 -9.74 -2.33
CA MET A 165 -33.49 -11.10 -2.30
C MET A 165 -33.77 -11.87 -3.58
N LYS A 166 -35.02 -11.83 -4.06
CA LYS A 166 -35.43 -12.50 -5.31
C LYS A 166 -34.67 -11.95 -6.53
N SER A 167 -34.45 -10.63 -6.59
CA SER A 167 -33.67 -9.98 -7.65
C SER A 167 -32.20 -10.44 -7.70
N ILE A 168 -31.58 -10.70 -6.54
CA ILE A 168 -30.19 -11.19 -6.49
C ILE A 168 -30.11 -12.66 -6.89
N GLU A 169 -31.08 -13.49 -6.46
CA GLU A 169 -31.16 -14.90 -6.87
C GLU A 169 -31.27 -15.03 -8.39
N GLU A 170 -32.19 -14.28 -9.02
CA GLU A 170 -32.37 -14.26 -10.47
C GLU A 170 -31.09 -13.87 -11.21
N ARG A 171 -30.43 -12.79 -10.77
CA ARG A 171 -29.15 -12.34 -11.35
C ARG A 171 -28.04 -13.38 -11.21
N LEU A 172 -28.00 -14.08 -10.07
CA LEU A 172 -27.02 -15.11 -9.81
C LEU A 172 -27.25 -16.33 -10.70
N ILE A 173 -28.50 -16.77 -10.86
CA ILE A 173 -28.86 -17.87 -11.76
C ILE A 173 -28.51 -17.54 -13.22
N GLU A 174 -28.83 -16.31 -13.66
CA GLU A 174 -28.49 -15.85 -15.01
C GLU A 174 -26.96 -15.83 -15.24
N GLU A 175 -26.21 -15.31 -14.27
CA GLU A 175 -24.75 -15.25 -14.37
C GLU A 175 -24.11 -16.65 -14.32
N ILE A 176 -24.64 -17.58 -13.52
CA ILE A 176 -24.20 -18.99 -13.52
C ILE A 176 -24.37 -19.61 -14.91
N LYS A 177 -25.51 -19.39 -15.57
CA LYS A 177 -25.75 -19.87 -16.94
C LYS A 177 -24.72 -19.30 -17.92
N LYS A 178 -24.43 -18.00 -17.85
CA LYS A 178 -23.40 -17.35 -18.67
C LYS A 178 -22.01 -17.94 -18.43
N VAL A 179 -21.65 -18.15 -17.16
CA VAL A 179 -20.35 -18.68 -16.76
C VAL A 179 -20.14 -20.12 -17.22
N LYS A 180 -21.19 -20.96 -17.21
CA LYS A 180 -21.15 -22.33 -17.73
C LYS A 180 -20.87 -22.39 -19.23
N MET A 181 -21.35 -21.41 -20.00
CA MET A 181 -21.09 -21.31 -21.44
C MET A 181 -19.77 -20.59 -21.78
N CYS A 182 -19.06 -20.06 -20.78
CA CYS A 182 -17.84 -19.27 -20.97
C CYS A 182 -16.57 -20.08 -20.68
N PRO A 183 -15.72 -20.35 -21.68
CA PRO A 183 -14.44 -21.01 -21.47
C PRO A 183 -13.59 -20.29 -20.42
N LEU A 184 -12.87 -21.03 -19.57
CA LEU A 184 -12.04 -20.46 -18.49
C LEU A 184 -11.06 -19.40 -18.99
N ILE A 185 -10.48 -19.60 -20.17
CA ILE A 185 -9.52 -18.66 -20.77
C ILE A 185 -10.14 -17.29 -21.11
N ASN A 186 -11.44 -17.28 -21.39
CA ASN A 186 -12.22 -16.08 -21.71
C ASN A 186 -12.78 -15.38 -20.47
N ARG A 187 -12.67 -15.99 -19.28
CA ARG A 187 -13.10 -15.37 -18.03
C ARG A 187 -12.28 -14.13 -17.73
N GLU A 188 -12.98 -13.04 -17.47
CA GLU A 188 -12.37 -11.80 -17.06
C GLU A 188 -11.89 -11.86 -15.60
N PRO A 189 -10.81 -11.16 -15.22
CA PRO A 189 -10.36 -11.16 -13.83
C PRO A 189 -11.37 -10.53 -12.86
N LEU A 190 -11.76 -11.24 -11.80
CA LEU A 190 -12.61 -10.67 -10.74
C LEU A 190 -11.92 -9.45 -10.09
N ARG A 191 -12.67 -8.34 -9.94
CA ARG A 191 -12.15 -7.06 -9.44
C ARG A 191 -11.92 -7.10 -7.93
N LYS A 192 -10.80 -6.53 -7.47
CA LYS A 192 -10.44 -6.47 -6.04
C LYS A 192 -11.42 -5.57 -5.27
N ILE A 193 -12.12 -6.15 -4.29
CA ILE A 193 -13.00 -5.44 -3.36
C ILE A 193 -12.27 -5.15 -2.05
N TYR A 194 -12.41 -3.93 -1.55
CA TYR A 194 -11.88 -3.56 -0.24
C TYR A 194 -12.99 -3.71 0.80
N LYS A 195 -12.75 -4.51 1.84
CA LYS A 195 -13.71 -4.72 2.93
C LYS A 195 -14.12 -3.38 3.54
N ASN A 196 -15.40 -3.08 3.46
CA ASN A 196 -16.09 -1.96 4.08
C ASN A 196 -17.50 -2.45 4.45
N LYS A 197 -18.26 -1.68 5.23
CA LYS A 197 -19.58 -2.11 5.74
C LYS A 197 -20.50 -2.60 4.60
N LYS A 198 -20.68 -1.78 3.55
CA LYS A 198 -21.46 -2.14 2.36
C LYS A 198 -20.98 -3.43 1.69
N ALA A 199 -19.66 -3.57 1.49
CA ALA A 199 -19.11 -4.77 0.86
C ALA A 199 -19.33 -6.03 1.71
N THR A 200 -19.27 -5.91 3.04
CA THR A 200 -19.54 -7.03 3.95
C THR A 200 -21.01 -7.45 3.91
N GLU A 201 -21.95 -6.50 3.95
CA GLU A 201 -23.39 -6.75 3.86
C GLU A 201 -23.75 -7.44 2.53
N VAL A 202 -23.26 -6.92 1.40
CA VAL A 202 -23.54 -7.51 0.08
C VAL A 202 -22.95 -8.91 -0.06
N LEU A 203 -21.75 -9.16 0.46
CA LEU A 203 -21.15 -10.49 0.41
C LEU A 203 -21.94 -11.51 1.24
N HIS A 204 -22.38 -11.11 2.44
CA HIS A 204 -23.20 -11.96 3.31
C HIS A 204 -24.54 -12.29 2.67
N LEU A 205 -25.19 -11.30 2.06
CA LEU A 205 -26.44 -11.49 1.33
C LEU A 205 -26.29 -12.51 0.20
N ILE A 206 -25.28 -12.33 -0.67
CA ILE A 206 -25.02 -13.26 -1.77
C ILE A 206 -24.71 -14.67 -1.22
N ASP A 207 -23.96 -14.77 -0.12
CA ASP A 207 -23.66 -16.06 0.52
C ASP A 207 -24.91 -16.77 1.04
N ASN A 208 -25.87 -16.03 1.61
CA ASN A 208 -27.15 -16.60 2.04
C ASN A 208 -27.99 -17.07 0.85
N THR A 209 -28.05 -16.28 -0.23
CA THR A 209 -28.76 -16.66 -1.46
C THR A 209 -28.14 -17.90 -2.13
N LEU A 210 -26.81 -18.07 -2.00
CA LEU A 210 -26.11 -19.23 -2.55
C LEU A 210 -26.61 -20.56 -1.95
N ILE A 211 -27.15 -20.57 -0.72
CA ILE A 211 -27.73 -21.78 -0.10
C ILE A 211 -28.86 -22.33 -0.98
N ASN A 212 -29.83 -21.49 -1.32
CA ASN A 212 -30.98 -21.85 -2.16
C ASN A 212 -30.55 -22.31 -3.57
N VAL A 213 -29.51 -21.66 -4.12
CA VAL A 213 -28.99 -22.03 -5.44
C VAL A 213 -28.30 -23.39 -5.38
N LEU A 214 -27.48 -23.64 -4.35
CA LEU A 214 -26.75 -24.90 -4.20
C LEU A 214 -27.69 -26.08 -3.97
N GLU A 215 -28.77 -25.93 -3.20
CA GLU A 215 -29.76 -26.99 -2.97
C GLU A 215 -30.49 -27.43 -4.24
N LYS A 216 -30.64 -26.53 -5.23
CA LYS A 216 -31.29 -26.82 -6.51
C LYS A 216 -30.37 -27.46 -7.56
N VAL A 217 -29.06 -27.55 -7.31
CA VAL A 217 -28.09 -28.07 -8.28
C VAL A 217 -27.94 -29.59 -8.12
N VAL A 218 -28.31 -30.32 -9.17
CA VAL A 218 -28.03 -31.76 -9.29
C VAL A 218 -26.55 -31.96 -9.65
N ASP A 219 -25.89 -32.94 -9.02
CA ASP A 219 -24.48 -33.33 -9.26
C ASP A 219 -23.41 -32.25 -9.01
N ILE A 220 -23.39 -31.72 -7.79
CA ILE A 220 -22.38 -30.76 -7.36
C ILE A 220 -20.98 -31.39 -7.33
N ASN A 221 -20.10 -30.86 -8.17
CA ASN A 221 -18.67 -31.19 -8.24
C ASN A 221 -17.79 -29.92 -8.20
N LEU A 222 -16.47 -30.10 -8.17
CA LEU A 222 -15.51 -28.97 -8.10
C LEU A 222 -15.68 -27.93 -9.22
N THR A 223 -16.00 -28.34 -10.44
CA THR A 223 -16.19 -27.41 -11.57
C THR A 223 -17.43 -26.56 -11.34
N THR A 224 -18.54 -27.19 -10.95
CA THR A 224 -19.79 -26.49 -10.65
C THR A 224 -19.63 -25.52 -9.48
N ILE A 225 -18.93 -25.91 -8.43
CA ILE A 225 -18.62 -25.02 -7.29
C ILE A 225 -17.77 -23.82 -7.77
N ASN A 226 -16.78 -24.05 -8.64
CA ASN A 226 -15.93 -22.98 -9.17
C ASN A 226 -16.74 -21.96 -9.99
N GLU A 227 -17.63 -22.44 -10.86
CA GLU A 227 -18.53 -21.61 -11.67
C GLU A 227 -19.44 -20.76 -10.79
N ILE A 228 -20.06 -21.37 -9.78
CA ILE A 228 -20.95 -20.69 -8.83
C ILE A 228 -20.19 -19.59 -8.08
N ILE A 229 -19.00 -19.89 -7.56
CA ILE A 229 -18.17 -18.90 -6.84
C ILE A 229 -17.75 -17.76 -7.77
N TYR A 230 -17.37 -18.07 -9.01
CA TYR A 230 -16.99 -17.04 -9.98
C TYR A 230 -18.19 -16.13 -10.31
N ALA A 231 -19.35 -16.71 -10.61
CA ALA A 231 -20.59 -15.97 -10.90
C ALA A 231 -21.01 -15.07 -9.72
N ALA A 232 -21.02 -15.61 -8.50
CA ALA A 232 -21.27 -14.85 -7.28
C ALA A 232 -20.27 -13.70 -7.11
N GLY A 233 -19.00 -13.93 -7.45
CA GLY A 233 -17.97 -12.91 -7.49
C GLY A 233 -18.24 -11.79 -8.49
N VAL A 234 -18.69 -12.12 -9.71
CA VAL A 234 -19.10 -11.14 -10.73
C VAL A 234 -20.24 -10.28 -10.21
N VAL A 235 -21.34 -10.91 -9.77
CA VAL A 235 -22.53 -10.23 -9.21
C VAL A 235 -22.14 -9.31 -8.05
N ALA A 236 -21.33 -9.81 -7.11
CA ALA A 236 -20.83 -9.01 -6.00
C ALA A 236 -20.03 -7.80 -6.48
N THR A 237 -19.11 -7.97 -7.44
CA THR A 237 -18.35 -6.82 -7.97
C THR A 237 -19.21 -5.80 -8.67
N ASP A 238 -20.26 -6.22 -9.38
CA ASP A 238 -21.13 -5.31 -10.10
C ASP A 238 -22.04 -4.53 -9.15
N ILE A 239 -22.56 -5.15 -8.09
CA ILE A 239 -23.31 -4.46 -7.04
C ILE A 239 -22.42 -3.47 -6.27
N ILE A 240 -21.18 -3.87 -5.94
CA ILE A 240 -20.31 -3.08 -5.06
C ILE A 240 -19.57 -1.97 -5.82
N LEU A 241 -19.08 -2.27 -7.03
CA LEU A 241 -18.22 -1.38 -7.80
C LEU A 241 -18.91 -0.75 -9.03
N GLY A 242 -20.14 -1.17 -9.34
CA GLY A 242 -20.84 -0.84 -10.59
C GLY A 242 -20.38 -1.72 -11.75
N PRO A 243 -21.20 -1.86 -12.81
CA PRO A 243 -20.89 -2.72 -13.95
C PRO A 243 -19.58 -2.30 -14.63
N ARG A 244 -18.89 -3.27 -15.24
CA ARG A 244 -17.73 -2.97 -16.09
C ARG A 244 -18.19 -2.07 -17.24
N LYS A 245 -17.48 -0.96 -17.46
CA LYS A 245 -17.64 -0.19 -18.70
C LYS A 245 -17.06 -1.03 -19.82
N GLU A 246 -17.87 -1.42 -20.80
CA GLU A 246 -17.38 -2.09 -22.01
C GLU A 246 -16.20 -1.30 -22.57
N ALA A 247 -15.11 -2.01 -22.85
CA ALA A 247 -13.98 -1.43 -23.54
C ALA A 247 -14.47 -1.09 -24.96
N ARG A 248 -14.88 0.17 -25.18
CA ARG A 248 -15.03 0.72 -26.53
C ARG A 248 -13.79 0.30 -27.30
N HIS A 249 -14.00 -0.40 -28.42
CA HIS A 249 -12.94 -0.80 -29.34
C HIS A 249 -11.96 0.36 -29.47
N LYS A 250 -10.70 0.11 -29.11
CA LYS A 250 -9.59 1.04 -29.35
C LYS A 250 -9.29 1.05 -30.85
N GLY A 251 -10.23 1.57 -31.63
CA GLY A 251 -9.87 2.35 -32.81
C GLY A 251 -9.01 3.52 -32.32
N MET A 252 -8.07 3.93 -33.16
CA MET A 252 -7.06 4.96 -32.96
C MET A 252 -7.65 6.30 -32.44
N GLU A 253 -8.06 6.36 -31.18
CA GLU A 253 -8.36 7.61 -30.51
C GLU A 253 -7.04 8.28 -30.19
N THR A 254 -6.74 9.36 -30.92
CA THR A 254 -5.76 10.37 -30.53
C THR A 254 -5.94 10.64 -29.04
N LYS A 255 -4.93 10.32 -28.23
CA LYS A 255 -4.95 10.48 -26.76
C LYS A 255 -5.40 11.91 -26.43
N LYS A 256 -6.67 12.11 -26.11
CA LYS A 256 -7.14 13.34 -25.47
C LYS A 256 -6.36 13.48 -24.18
N SER A 257 -5.58 14.56 -24.07
CA SER A 257 -4.74 14.84 -22.91
C SER A 257 -5.55 14.67 -21.61
N THR A 258 -5.11 13.73 -20.77
CA THR A 258 -5.72 13.39 -19.47
C THR A 258 -5.61 14.51 -18.43
N SER A 259 -5.04 15.66 -18.78
CA SER A 259 -4.80 16.78 -17.87
C SER A 259 -6.05 17.67 -17.77
N PRO A 260 -6.51 18.08 -16.57
CA PRO A 260 -7.63 19.01 -16.40
C PRO A 260 -7.53 20.26 -17.27
N ILE A 261 -8.66 20.73 -17.82
CA ILE A 261 -8.72 21.88 -18.75
C ILE A 261 -8.02 23.12 -18.20
N TRP A 262 -8.16 23.40 -16.90
CA TRP A 262 -7.52 24.57 -16.28
C TRP A 262 -5.99 24.45 -16.26
N ILE A 263 -5.41 23.24 -16.20
CA ILE A 263 -3.96 23.02 -16.28
C ILE A 263 -3.49 23.34 -17.70
N GLN A 264 -4.17 22.80 -18.71
CA GLN A 264 -3.86 23.08 -20.11
C GLN A 264 -3.93 24.59 -20.40
N ARG A 265 -4.94 25.29 -19.85
CA ARG A 265 -5.05 26.75 -19.95
C ARG A 265 -3.87 27.49 -19.32
N ILE A 266 -3.36 27.02 -18.18
CA ILE A 266 -2.20 27.62 -17.51
C ILE A 266 -0.91 27.29 -18.28
N GLU A 267 -0.74 26.07 -18.78
CA GLU A 267 0.39 25.67 -19.63
C GLU A 267 0.44 26.54 -20.89
N GLY A 268 -0.68 26.73 -21.59
CA GLY A 268 -0.77 27.66 -22.72
C GLY A 268 -0.60 29.15 -22.35
N LYS A 269 -0.84 29.55 -21.08
CA LYS A 269 -0.44 30.88 -20.60
C LYS A 269 1.07 30.98 -20.41
N ILE A 270 1.71 29.95 -19.85
CA ILE A 270 3.16 29.89 -19.66
C ILE A 270 3.87 29.96 -21.01
N GLU A 271 3.45 29.18 -22.00
CA GLU A 271 4.03 29.19 -23.36
C GLU A 271 3.94 30.56 -24.01
N ARG A 272 2.77 31.22 -23.95
CA ARG A 272 2.61 32.58 -24.44
C ARG A 272 3.53 33.58 -23.74
N ILE A 273 3.64 33.50 -22.41
CA ILE A 273 4.52 34.40 -21.65
C ILE A 273 6.00 34.15 -21.99
N ARG A 274 6.42 32.88 -22.15
CA ARG A 274 7.79 32.54 -22.59
C ARG A 274 8.10 33.10 -23.97
N LEU A 275 7.15 33.02 -24.91
CA LEU A 275 7.27 33.67 -26.21
C LEU A 275 7.42 35.19 -26.07
N HIS A 276 6.62 35.83 -25.20
CA HIS A 276 6.74 37.28 -24.96
C HIS A 276 8.12 37.63 -24.36
N ILE A 277 8.65 36.83 -23.44
CA ILE A 277 10.01 37.02 -22.88
C ILE A 277 11.06 36.91 -23.99
N SER A 278 10.97 35.91 -24.87
CA SER A 278 11.89 35.73 -25.99
C SER A 278 11.89 36.96 -26.92
N LEU A 279 10.70 37.43 -27.30
CA LEU A 279 10.53 38.59 -28.18
C LEU A 279 11.04 39.89 -27.53
N VAL A 280 10.69 40.15 -26.27
CA VAL A 280 11.20 41.33 -25.55
C VAL A 280 12.72 41.25 -25.37
N SER A 281 13.29 40.05 -25.17
CA SER A 281 14.74 39.86 -25.10
C SER A 281 15.45 40.11 -26.44
N GLU A 282 14.79 39.89 -27.58
CA GLU A 282 15.34 40.22 -28.90
C GLU A 282 15.46 41.74 -29.10
N MET A 283 14.58 42.55 -28.49
CA MET A 283 14.70 44.02 -28.51
C MET A 283 16.02 44.51 -27.89
N LYS A 284 16.58 43.75 -26.94
CA LYS A 284 17.86 44.06 -26.29
C LYS A 284 19.07 43.79 -27.19
N LYS A 285 18.92 42.98 -28.25
CA LYS A 285 20.04 42.45 -29.05
C LYS A 285 20.35 43.22 -30.34
N ASN A 286 19.67 44.34 -30.64
CA ASN A 286 19.98 45.29 -31.72
C ASN A 286 20.44 44.68 -33.08
N ASN A 287 19.74 43.66 -33.59
CA ASN A 287 20.06 43.02 -34.87
C ASN A 287 18.90 43.07 -35.86
N ASN A 288 19.19 42.88 -37.16
CA ASN A 288 18.24 42.84 -38.28
C ASN A 288 17.10 41.83 -38.05
N LEU A 289 15.97 42.30 -37.52
CA LEU A 289 14.79 41.50 -37.21
C LEU A 289 13.87 41.33 -38.43
N LYS A 290 13.35 40.12 -38.64
CA LYS A 290 12.38 39.83 -39.72
C LYS A 290 11.09 40.66 -39.55
N LYS A 291 10.50 41.15 -40.66
CA LYS A 291 9.31 42.04 -40.69
C LYS A 291 8.10 41.53 -39.86
N ARG A 292 7.91 40.22 -39.79
CA ARG A 292 6.84 39.57 -38.98
C ARG A 292 7.10 39.64 -37.47
N THR A 293 8.36 39.68 -37.05
CA THR A 293 8.79 39.83 -35.66
C THR A 293 8.60 41.27 -35.21
N ILE A 294 8.93 42.26 -36.06
CA ILE A 294 8.71 43.69 -35.80
C ILE A 294 7.24 44.00 -35.47
N LYS A 295 6.28 43.47 -36.26
CA LYS A 295 4.85 43.65 -35.96
C LYS A 295 4.41 43.08 -34.60
N LYS A 296 4.97 41.95 -34.18
CA LYS A 296 4.69 41.36 -32.87
C LYS A 296 5.33 42.18 -31.75
N LEU A 297 6.53 42.70 -31.98
CA LEU A 297 7.25 43.57 -31.06
C LEU A 297 6.50 44.88 -30.82
N ASP A 298 5.99 45.54 -31.86
CA ASP A 298 5.19 46.76 -31.73
C ASP A 298 3.88 46.55 -30.97
N HIS A 299 3.27 45.38 -31.14
CA HIS A 299 2.10 44.98 -30.36
C HIS A 299 2.46 44.82 -28.87
N LEU A 300 3.60 44.19 -28.56
CA LEU A 300 4.08 44.05 -27.18
C LEU A 300 4.50 45.39 -26.56
N LYS A 301 5.11 46.31 -27.34
CA LYS A 301 5.41 47.69 -26.90
C LYS A 301 4.15 48.42 -26.45
N ARG A 302 3.04 48.24 -27.17
CA ARG A 302 1.73 48.81 -26.81
C ARG A 302 1.11 48.14 -25.58
N ILE A 303 1.10 46.80 -25.53
CA ILE A 303 0.49 46.06 -24.40
C ILE A 303 1.21 46.35 -23.08
N TYR A 304 2.54 46.37 -23.09
CA TYR A 304 3.35 46.54 -21.89
C TYR A 304 3.86 47.97 -21.69
N LYS A 305 3.47 48.91 -22.57
CA LYS A 305 3.88 50.32 -22.54
C LYS A 305 5.39 50.51 -22.46
N LEU A 306 6.14 49.77 -23.28
CA LEU A 306 7.60 49.78 -23.29
C LEU A 306 8.12 51.03 -23.99
N LYS A 307 8.66 52.00 -23.25
CA LYS A 307 9.24 53.24 -23.77
C LYS A 307 10.74 53.32 -23.54
N THR A 308 11.23 52.81 -22.42
CA THR A 308 12.65 52.85 -22.02
C THR A 308 13.26 51.45 -21.94
N MET A 309 14.59 51.37 -21.84
CA MET A 309 15.28 50.11 -21.53
C MET A 309 14.91 49.57 -20.15
N GLU A 310 14.63 50.44 -19.18
CA GLU A 310 14.16 50.08 -17.84
C GLU A 310 12.78 49.41 -17.89
N ASP A 311 11.86 49.92 -18.73
CA ASP A 311 10.54 49.31 -18.93
C ASP A 311 10.63 47.88 -19.48
N ILE A 312 11.58 47.64 -20.39
CA ILE A 312 11.87 46.33 -20.97
C ILE A 312 12.36 45.37 -19.87
N GLU A 313 13.32 45.80 -19.04
CA GLU A 313 13.87 44.97 -17.97
C GLU A 313 12.83 44.66 -16.88
N LEU A 314 12.08 45.66 -16.43
CA LEU A 314 10.99 45.49 -15.46
C LEU A 314 9.88 44.56 -15.99
N THR A 315 9.53 44.69 -17.27
CA THR A 315 8.53 43.82 -17.92
C THR A 315 9.04 42.39 -18.03
N MET A 316 10.30 42.20 -18.45
CA MET A 316 10.90 40.86 -18.51
C MET A 316 10.88 40.18 -17.15
N GLU A 317 11.26 40.90 -16.08
CA GLU A 317 11.25 40.35 -14.72
C GLU A 317 9.83 40.02 -14.25
N THR A 318 8.87 40.91 -14.50
CA THR A 318 7.44 40.68 -14.22
C THR A 318 6.91 39.42 -14.95
N LEU A 319 7.29 39.23 -16.21
CA LEU A 319 6.88 38.06 -16.98
C LEU A 319 7.54 36.76 -16.48
N LYS A 320 8.83 36.79 -16.09
CA LYS A 320 9.51 35.66 -15.43
C LYS A 320 8.81 35.28 -14.12
N GLN A 321 8.44 36.26 -13.30
CA GLN A 321 7.68 36.04 -12.06
C GLN A 321 6.32 35.39 -12.33
N LYS A 322 5.60 35.84 -13.38
CA LYS A 322 4.33 35.22 -13.79
C LYS A 322 4.51 33.76 -14.24
N VAL A 323 5.55 33.45 -15.02
CA VAL A 323 5.88 32.06 -15.40
C VAL A 323 6.15 31.21 -14.16
N LEU A 324 6.94 31.74 -13.22
CA LEU A 324 7.25 31.05 -11.97
C LEU A 324 5.97 30.77 -11.16
N LEU A 325 5.10 31.77 -11.00
CA LEU A 325 3.83 31.65 -10.27
C LEU A 325 2.92 30.57 -10.87
N TYR A 326 2.72 30.58 -12.18
CA TYR A 326 1.91 29.59 -12.88
C TYR A 326 2.52 28.18 -12.81
N SER A 327 3.85 28.07 -12.99
CA SER A 327 4.58 26.81 -12.89
C SER A 327 4.50 26.23 -11.49
N GLN A 328 4.64 27.07 -10.46
CA GLN A 328 4.46 26.65 -9.06
C GLN A 328 3.04 26.17 -8.78
N ARG A 329 2.01 26.83 -9.34
CA ARG A 329 0.61 26.40 -9.19
C ARG A 329 0.39 25.00 -9.76
N ILE A 330 0.92 24.71 -10.95
CA ILE A 330 0.86 23.36 -11.56
C ILE A 330 1.64 22.35 -10.70
N ARG A 331 2.86 22.70 -10.28
CA ARG A 331 3.72 21.82 -9.45
C ARG A 331 3.04 21.45 -8.13
N ARG A 332 2.41 22.42 -7.44
CA ARG A 332 1.64 22.18 -6.21
C ARG A 332 0.48 21.22 -6.46
N TYR A 333 -0.24 21.37 -7.58
CA TYR A 333 -1.30 20.44 -7.96
C TYR A 333 -0.77 19.02 -8.23
N LYS A 334 0.25 18.87 -9.09
CA LYS A 334 0.86 17.56 -9.40
C LYS A 334 1.36 16.85 -8.15
N LYS A 335 2.01 17.58 -7.22
CA LYS A 335 2.40 17.03 -5.91
C LYS A 335 1.22 16.58 -5.07
N ARG A 336 0.12 17.33 -5.01
CA ARG A 336 -1.09 16.93 -4.28
C ARG A 336 -1.75 15.69 -4.88
N GLU A 337 -1.82 15.62 -6.20
CA GLU A 337 -2.34 14.44 -6.89
C GLU A 337 -1.46 13.21 -6.63
N GLN A 338 -0.14 13.36 -6.71
CA GLN A 338 0.81 12.31 -6.39
C GLN A 338 0.70 11.89 -4.92
N PHE A 339 0.57 12.84 -3.99
CA PHE A 339 0.34 12.59 -2.57
C PHE A 339 -0.91 11.73 -2.35
N TRP A 340 -2.04 12.08 -2.99
CA TRP A 340 -3.26 11.29 -2.90
C TRP A 340 -3.08 9.90 -3.50
N ARG A 341 -2.53 9.80 -4.72
CA ARG A 341 -2.33 8.53 -5.43
C ARG A 341 -1.42 7.58 -4.65
N GLN A 342 -0.30 8.08 -4.14
CA GLN A 342 0.68 7.27 -3.41
C GLN A 342 0.15 6.82 -2.05
N ASN A 343 -0.50 7.69 -1.27
CA ASN A 343 -1.09 7.29 0.01
C ASN A 343 -2.24 6.29 -0.18
N LYS A 344 -3.11 6.50 -1.18
CA LYS A 344 -4.17 5.55 -1.50
C LYS A 344 -3.59 4.19 -1.94
N LEU A 345 -2.55 4.20 -2.77
CA LEU A 345 -1.87 2.96 -3.18
C LEU A 345 -1.21 2.27 -1.99
N PHE A 346 -0.56 3.02 -1.10
CA PHE A 346 0.07 2.46 0.09
C PHE A 346 -0.95 1.85 1.06
N GLU A 347 -2.08 2.52 1.30
CA GLU A 347 -3.15 2.01 2.16
C GLU A 347 -3.82 0.75 1.60
N SER A 348 -3.91 0.65 0.27
CA SER A 348 -4.59 -0.46 -0.42
C SER A 348 -3.68 -1.63 -0.80
N ASP A 349 -2.42 -1.36 -1.14
CA ASP A 349 -1.39 -2.31 -1.55
C ASP A 349 0.03 -1.74 -1.33
N PRO A 350 0.56 -1.83 -0.10
CA PRO A 350 1.92 -1.38 0.20
C PRO A 350 2.99 -2.07 -0.65
N LYS A 351 2.78 -3.35 -1.02
CA LYS A 351 3.75 -4.13 -1.80
C LYS A 351 3.89 -3.57 -3.21
N LYS A 352 2.76 -3.25 -3.85
CA LYS A 352 2.75 -2.58 -5.16
C LYS A 352 3.40 -1.21 -5.07
N PHE A 353 3.12 -0.43 -4.04
CA PHE A 353 3.80 0.85 -3.81
C PHE A 353 5.33 0.67 -3.70
N TYR A 354 5.81 -0.27 -2.88
CA TYR A 354 7.26 -0.52 -2.72
C TYR A 354 7.92 -0.94 -4.04
N ARG A 355 7.22 -1.76 -4.83
CA ARG A 355 7.65 -2.15 -6.16
C ARG A 355 7.80 -0.91 -7.05
N THR A 356 6.79 -0.04 -7.11
CA THR A 356 6.82 1.21 -7.89
C THR A 356 8.01 2.10 -7.53
N ILE A 357 8.27 2.36 -6.24
CA ILE A 357 9.37 3.26 -5.85
C ILE A 357 10.77 2.61 -6.00
N ARG A 358 10.85 1.27 -6.06
CA ARG A 358 12.10 0.56 -6.34
C ARG A 358 12.37 0.41 -7.84
N GLU A 359 11.31 0.28 -8.63
CA GLU A 359 11.33 0.09 -10.09
C GLU A 359 11.33 1.40 -10.88
N GLN A 360 11.27 2.57 -10.24
CA GLN A 360 11.53 3.86 -10.90
C GLN A 360 12.92 3.95 -11.57
N ASN A 361 13.79 2.95 -11.36
CA ASN A 361 15.06 2.75 -12.06
C ASN A 361 15.09 1.52 -13.00
N ILE A 362 13.97 0.81 -13.24
CA ILE A 362 13.87 -0.43 -14.05
C ILE A 362 12.98 -0.22 -15.29
N GLN A 363 12.57 1.01 -15.60
CA GLN A 363 12.05 1.32 -16.92
C GLN A 363 13.24 1.59 -17.85
N ASN A 364 13.83 0.51 -18.37
CA ASN A 364 14.54 0.44 -19.65
C ASN A 364 14.95 -1.03 -19.86
N GLY A 365 14.38 -1.69 -20.89
CA GLY A 365 14.91 -2.96 -21.40
C GLY A 365 13.96 -4.14 -21.61
N PHE A 366 12.63 -4.01 -21.54
CA PHE A 366 11.71 -5.15 -21.80
C PHE A 366 11.16 -5.21 -23.23
N SER A 367 11.76 -4.56 -24.23
CA SER A 367 11.15 -4.46 -25.56
C SER A 367 11.36 -5.67 -26.49
N THR A 368 12.00 -6.78 -26.08
CA THR A 368 12.36 -7.87 -27.03
C THR A 368 12.42 -9.30 -26.44
N LEU A 369 11.45 -9.72 -25.62
CA LEU A 369 11.37 -11.14 -25.18
C LEU A 369 10.41 -11.94 -26.08
N ASN A 370 10.95 -12.94 -26.80
CA ASN A 370 10.17 -13.86 -27.63
C ASN A 370 9.58 -14.99 -26.77
N VAL A 371 8.25 -15.15 -26.81
CA VAL A 371 7.50 -16.12 -25.98
C VAL A 371 7.79 -17.57 -26.39
N GLU A 372 7.94 -17.84 -27.69
CA GLU A 372 8.22 -19.19 -28.19
C GLU A 372 9.65 -19.62 -27.85
N LYS A 373 10.66 -18.72 -27.99
CA LYS A 373 12.03 -19.01 -27.52
C LYS A 373 12.04 -19.41 -26.02
N MET A 374 11.22 -18.75 -25.21
CA MET A 374 11.06 -19.10 -23.80
C MET A 374 10.36 -20.45 -23.63
N ALA A 375 9.29 -20.71 -24.37
CA ALA A 375 8.56 -21.97 -24.34
C ALA A 375 9.40 -23.17 -24.77
N ASP A 376 10.19 -23.05 -25.83
CA ASP A 376 11.09 -24.10 -26.30
C ASP A 376 12.16 -24.44 -25.26
N PHE A 377 12.73 -23.44 -24.59
CA PHE A 377 13.71 -23.68 -23.54
C PHE A 377 13.11 -24.42 -22.33
N TRP A 378 11.92 -24.01 -21.86
CA TRP A 378 11.31 -24.62 -20.67
C TRP A 378 10.64 -25.96 -20.97
N SER A 379 10.03 -26.15 -22.14
CA SER A 379 9.51 -27.45 -22.57
C SER A 379 10.60 -28.51 -22.66
N ASN A 380 11.79 -28.15 -23.14
CA ASN A 380 12.95 -29.06 -23.14
C ASN A 380 13.35 -29.58 -21.75
N ILE A 381 13.00 -28.88 -20.68
CA ILE A 381 13.26 -29.29 -19.30
C ILE A 381 12.08 -30.10 -18.76
N TRP A 382 10.86 -29.59 -18.93
CA TRP A 382 9.67 -30.13 -18.27
C TRP A 382 9.03 -31.32 -19.01
N GLU A 383 9.09 -31.39 -20.34
CA GLU A 383 8.40 -32.45 -21.12
C GLU A 383 9.22 -33.73 -21.29
N LYS A 384 10.48 -33.74 -20.82
CA LYS A 384 11.36 -34.92 -20.88
C LYS A 384 11.29 -35.71 -19.57
N SER A 385 10.60 -36.86 -19.61
CA SER A 385 10.66 -37.83 -18.50
C SER A 385 12.05 -38.48 -18.45
N HIS A 386 12.53 -38.75 -17.24
CA HIS A 386 13.78 -39.48 -17.01
C HIS A 386 13.47 -40.62 -16.03
N PRO A 387 13.56 -41.89 -16.46
CA PRO A 387 13.23 -43.03 -15.61
C PRO A 387 14.20 -43.12 -14.43
N LEU A 388 13.69 -43.60 -13.29
CA LEU A 388 14.50 -43.79 -12.09
C LEU A 388 15.51 -44.93 -12.25
N ASN A 389 16.70 -44.81 -11.64
CA ASN A 389 17.61 -45.96 -11.49
C ASN A 389 17.07 -46.95 -10.45
N LYS A 390 16.33 -47.96 -10.90
CA LYS A 390 15.71 -48.99 -10.06
C LYS A 390 16.71 -49.94 -9.38
N ASN A 391 17.97 -49.96 -9.81
CA ASN A 391 19.01 -50.85 -9.26
C ASN A 391 19.81 -50.21 -8.10
N SER A 392 19.34 -49.08 -7.57
CA SER A 392 20.04 -48.37 -6.50
C SER A 392 19.92 -49.10 -5.17
N THR A 393 21.06 -49.55 -4.64
CA THR A 393 21.15 -50.34 -3.41
C THR A 393 20.66 -49.58 -2.16
N TRP A 394 20.81 -48.26 -2.13
CA TRP A 394 20.35 -47.44 -1.00
C TRP A 394 18.82 -47.30 -0.95
N MET A 395 18.11 -47.39 -2.09
CA MET A 395 16.64 -47.32 -2.10
C MET A 395 16.03 -48.55 -1.41
N ASN A 396 16.60 -49.74 -1.63
CA ASN A 396 16.14 -50.96 -0.97
C ASN A 396 16.38 -50.90 0.55
N LYS A 397 17.57 -50.45 0.97
CA LYS A 397 17.87 -50.21 2.39
C LYS A 397 16.90 -49.22 3.04
N GLU A 398 16.52 -48.18 2.32
CA GLU A 398 15.58 -47.18 2.82
C GLU A 398 14.16 -47.74 2.96
N LYS A 399 13.72 -48.62 2.04
CA LYS A 399 12.46 -49.37 2.14
C LYS A 399 12.43 -50.27 3.36
N GLU A 400 13.49 -51.05 3.56
CA GLU A 400 13.64 -51.96 4.72
C GLU A 400 13.62 -51.18 6.03
N ALA A 401 14.35 -50.06 6.12
CA ALA A 401 14.44 -49.23 7.31
C ALA A 401 13.10 -48.60 7.74
N HIS A 402 12.11 -48.54 6.86
CA HIS A 402 10.77 -47.99 7.13
C HIS A 402 9.65 -49.04 6.99
N ALA A 403 10.00 -50.31 6.87
CA ALA A 403 9.03 -51.40 6.77
C ALA A 403 8.14 -51.52 8.03
N TRP A 404 8.68 -51.14 9.20
CA TRP A 404 7.98 -51.14 10.49
C TRP A 404 6.85 -50.12 10.58
N ILE A 405 6.79 -49.13 9.68
CA ILE A 405 5.76 -48.09 9.71
C ILE A 405 4.46 -48.68 9.18
N ALA A 406 3.41 -48.65 10.02
CA ALA A 406 2.07 -49.03 9.59
C ALA A 406 1.60 -48.15 8.43
N SER A 407 0.93 -48.75 7.45
CA SER A 407 0.35 -47.98 6.35
C SER A 407 -0.67 -46.98 6.91
N SER A 408 -0.50 -45.70 6.58
CA SER A 408 -1.34 -44.63 7.12
C SER A 408 -2.69 -44.65 6.44
N THR A 409 -3.78 -44.91 7.17
CA THR A 409 -5.12 -44.51 6.73
C THR A 409 -5.36 -43.12 7.30
N MET A 410 -5.06 -42.10 6.50
CA MET A 410 -5.24 -40.72 6.94
C MET A 410 -6.74 -40.42 7.03
N SER A 411 -7.14 -39.70 8.08
CA SER A 411 -8.52 -39.28 8.22
C SER A 411 -8.97 -38.42 7.04
N ASP A 412 -10.26 -38.49 6.72
CA ASP A 412 -10.89 -37.62 5.73
C ASP A 412 -10.65 -36.14 6.03
N VAL A 413 -10.76 -35.32 4.99
CA VAL A 413 -10.75 -33.86 5.14
C VAL A 413 -12.01 -33.44 5.89
N ARG A 414 -11.83 -32.77 7.03
CA ARG A 414 -12.91 -32.22 7.85
C ARG A 414 -13.14 -30.74 7.52
N MET A 415 -14.30 -30.21 7.89
CA MET A 415 -14.59 -28.77 7.78
C MET A 415 -13.54 -27.91 8.47
N ALA A 416 -13.08 -28.32 9.66
CA ALA A 416 -12.03 -27.62 10.40
C ALA A 416 -10.69 -27.54 9.63
N ASP A 417 -10.34 -28.56 8.84
CA ASP A 417 -9.13 -28.55 8.00
C ASP A 417 -9.25 -27.48 6.90
N LEU A 418 -10.41 -27.45 6.23
CA LEU A 418 -10.71 -26.48 5.18
C LEU A 418 -10.74 -25.05 5.73
N GLU A 419 -11.44 -24.81 6.83
CA GLU A 419 -11.54 -23.50 7.48
C GLU A 419 -10.18 -23.00 7.96
N THR A 420 -9.38 -23.88 8.57
CA THR A 420 -8.01 -23.54 9.00
C THR A 420 -7.13 -23.18 7.81
N CYS A 421 -7.20 -23.95 6.73
CA CYS A 421 -6.50 -23.65 5.48
C CYS A 421 -6.94 -22.30 4.91
N LEU A 422 -8.24 -22.08 4.74
CA LEU A 422 -8.80 -20.84 4.23
C LEU A 422 -8.43 -19.66 5.12
N LYS A 423 -8.47 -19.77 6.44
CA LYS A 423 -8.05 -18.70 7.37
C LYS A 423 -6.61 -18.25 7.12
N ASN A 424 -5.70 -19.19 6.88
CA ASN A 424 -4.27 -18.93 6.70
C ASN A 424 -3.89 -18.42 5.30
N THR A 425 -4.72 -18.60 4.27
CA THR A 425 -4.42 -18.10 2.91
C THR A 425 -4.59 -16.58 2.78
N ALA A 426 -3.84 -15.95 1.88
CA ALA A 426 -3.99 -14.51 1.61
C ALA A 426 -5.08 -14.25 0.54
N ASN A 427 -6.01 -13.34 0.83
CA ASN A 427 -7.19 -13.04 0.02
C ASN A 427 -6.92 -12.79 -1.48
N TRP A 428 -5.94 -11.94 -1.80
CA TRP A 428 -5.74 -11.40 -3.15
C TRP A 428 -4.48 -11.96 -3.82
N LYS A 429 -4.20 -13.25 -3.63
CA LYS A 429 -3.19 -13.96 -4.42
C LYS A 429 -3.68 -14.07 -5.87
N SER A 430 -2.75 -14.03 -6.83
CA SER A 430 -3.07 -14.23 -8.24
C SER A 430 -3.71 -15.61 -8.43
N PRO A 431 -4.89 -15.69 -9.05
CA PRO A 431 -5.56 -16.96 -9.34
C PRO A 431 -4.93 -17.64 -10.57
N GLY A 432 -5.35 -18.87 -10.85
CA GLY A 432 -5.00 -19.58 -12.07
C GLY A 432 -5.84 -19.12 -13.26
N LEU A 433 -6.05 -20.03 -14.22
CA LEU A 433 -6.93 -19.82 -15.38
C LEU A 433 -8.39 -19.52 -14.96
N ASP A 434 -8.82 -20.05 -13.83
CA ASP A 434 -10.19 -19.95 -13.29
C ASP A 434 -10.58 -18.55 -12.81
N ARG A 435 -9.61 -17.65 -12.62
CA ARG A 435 -9.79 -16.25 -12.16
C ARG A 435 -10.40 -16.09 -10.76
N VAL A 436 -10.62 -17.17 -10.01
CA VAL A 436 -11.18 -17.14 -8.65
C VAL A 436 -10.07 -16.96 -7.62
N GLN A 437 -10.05 -15.82 -6.90
CA GLN A 437 -9.10 -15.59 -5.79
C GLN A 437 -9.59 -16.17 -4.45
N ASN A 438 -8.67 -16.44 -3.51
CA ASN A 438 -8.96 -16.89 -2.13
C ASN A 438 -10.03 -16.03 -1.42
N PHE A 439 -10.09 -14.73 -1.73
CA PHE A 439 -11.08 -13.82 -1.17
C PHE A 439 -12.50 -14.35 -1.36
N TRP A 440 -12.87 -14.81 -2.54
CA TRP A 440 -14.24 -15.23 -2.84
C TRP A 440 -14.61 -16.50 -2.09
N ILE A 441 -13.74 -17.51 -2.14
CA ILE A 441 -13.94 -18.76 -1.42
C ILE A 441 -14.07 -18.50 0.10
N LYS A 442 -13.27 -17.59 0.67
CA LYS A 442 -13.37 -17.23 2.10
C LYS A 442 -14.67 -16.54 2.50
N ASN A 443 -15.29 -15.75 1.61
CA ASN A 443 -16.50 -15.00 1.96
C ASN A 443 -17.79 -15.73 1.54
N PHE A 444 -17.71 -16.73 0.66
CA PHE A 444 -18.86 -17.56 0.29
C PHE A 444 -18.84 -18.89 1.05
N THR A 445 -19.15 -18.82 2.34
CA THR A 445 -19.06 -19.94 3.28
C THR A 445 -20.08 -21.04 3.03
N SER A 446 -21.23 -20.70 2.43
CA SER A 446 -22.24 -21.66 1.98
C SER A 446 -21.68 -22.77 1.08
N THR A 447 -20.61 -22.47 0.33
CA THR A 447 -19.95 -23.42 -0.58
C THR A 447 -19.02 -24.42 0.11
N HIS A 448 -18.65 -24.20 1.38
CA HIS A 448 -17.56 -24.94 2.04
C HIS A 448 -17.90 -26.42 2.27
N LYS A 449 -19.15 -26.73 2.67
CA LYS A 449 -19.61 -28.13 2.83
C LYS A 449 -19.45 -28.92 1.54
N TYR A 450 -19.92 -28.35 0.42
CA TYR A 450 -19.85 -28.98 -0.90
C TYR A 450 -18.42 -29.09 -1.40
N LEU A 451 -17.59 -28.08 -1.13
CA LEU A 451 -16.16 -28.09 -1.45
C LEU A 451 -15.46 -29.22 -0.69
N MET A 452 -15.66 -29.34 0.62
CA MET A 452 -15.08 -30.42 1.43
C MET A 452 -15.48 -31.80 0.91
N VAL A 453 -16.77 -32.04 0.64
CA VAL A 453 -17.25 -33.31 0.08
C VAL A 453 -16.57 -33.62 -1.26
N SER A 454 -16.49 -32.62 -2.14
CA SER A 454 -15.86 -32.80 -3.46
C SER A 454 -14.36 -33.06 -3.35
N ILE A 455 -13.67 -32.43 -2.40
CA ILE A 455 -12.25 -32.68 -2.10
C ILE A 455 -12.05 -34.14 -1.66
N ASN A 456 -12.88 -34.65 -0.73
CA ASN A 456 -12.78 -36.04 -0.29
C ASN A 456 -13.05 -37.02 -1.44
N LYS A 457 -14.09 -36.79 -2.25
CA LYS A 457 -14.38 -37.62 -3.43
C LYS A 457 -13.20 -37.66 -4.41
N LEU A 458 -12.55 -36.52 -4.64
CA LEU A 458 -11.38 -36.40 -5.51
C LEU A 458 -10.17 -37.15 -4.96
N ILE A 459 -9.88 -37.02 -3.66
CA ILE A 459 -8.76 -37.73 -3.00
C ILE A 459 -9.00 -39.23 -3.00
N MET A 460 -10.21 -39.69 -2.71
CA MET A 460 -10.60 -41.10 -2.70
C MET A 460 -10.73 -41.73 -4.11
N GLY A 461 -10.48 -40.97 -5.18
CA GLY A 461 -10.64 -41.46 -6.55
C GLY A 461 -12.08 -41.72 -7.00
N ARG A 462 -13.08 -41.28 -6.21
CA ARG A 462 -14.51 -41.43 -6.51
C ARG A 462 -15.05 -40.37 -7.47
N GLN A 463 -14.21 -39.43 -7.89
CA GLN A 463 -14.52 -38.40 -8.87
C GLN A 463 -13.33 -38.21 -9.82
N GLU A 464 -13.63 -37.96 -11.10
CA GLU A 464 -12.60 -37.60 -12.06
C GLU A 464 -12.00 -36.21 -11.75
N MET A 465 -10.71 -36.05 -12.04
CA MET A 465 -9.99 -34.80 -11.82
C MET A 465 -10.12 -33.90 -13.05
N PRO A 466 -10.77 -32.72 -12.94
CA PRO A 466 -10.93 -31.82 -14.08
C PRO A 466 -9.57 -31.29 -14.57
N GLU A 467 -9.32 -31.27 -15.88
CA GLU A 467 -8.04 -30.81 -16.47
C GLU A 467 -7.64 -29.40 -15.98
N TRP A 468 -8.63 -28.52 -15.82
CA TRP A 468 -8.37 -27.14 -15.42
C TRP A 468 -7.75 -27.02 -14.03
N ILE A 469 -7.95 -27.98 -13.12
CA ILE A 469 -7.46 -27.91 -11.74
C ILE A 469 -5.93 -28.10 -11.68
N THR A 470 -5.35 -28.84 -12.63
CA THR A 470 -3.92 -29.11 -12.75
C THR A 470 -3.23 -28.24 -13.81
N THR A 471 -3.95 -27.30 -14.43
CA THR A 471 -3.41 -26.39 -15.44
C THR A 471 -3.08 -25.01 -14.85
N GLY A 472 -1.79 -24.66 -14.87
CA GLY A 472 -1.27 -23.40 -14.34
C GLY A 472 -0.96 -22.32 -15.39
N LYS A 473 -0.77 -21.08 -14.92
CA LYS A 473 -0.16 -19.98 -15.69
C LYS A 473 1.20 -19.62 -15.12
N THR A 474 2.26 -19.78 -15.89
CA THR A 474 3.63 -19.55 -15.43
C THR A 474 4.16 -18.20 -15.89
N TYR A 475 4.51 -17.34 -14.94
CA TYR A 475 5.15 -16.06 -15.17
C TYR A 475 6.66 -16.18 -14.99
N LEU A 476 7.43 -15.55 -15.87
CA LEU A 476 8.89 -15.52 -15.79
C LEU A 476 9.36 -14.27 -15.04
N LEU A 477 9.95 -14.47 -13.85
CA LEU A 477 10.54 -13.40 -13.06
C LEU A 477 12.05 -13.28 -13.32
N PRO A 478 12.57 -12.08 -13.63
CA PRO A 478 14.00 -11.90 -13.86
C PRO A 478 14.80 -12.12 -12.57
N LYS A 479 15.86 -12.92 -12.62
CA LYS A 479 16.79 -13.12 -11.49
C LYS A 479 17.72 -11.93 -11.29
N LYS A 480 18.03 -11.19 -12.37
CA LYS A 480 18.93 -10.04 -12.41
C LYS A 480 18.35 -8.92 -13.27
N SER A 481 18.85 -7.70 -13.09
CA SER A 481 18.48 -6.57 -13.94
C SER A 481 18.98 -6.78 -15.36
N GLY A 482 18.18 -6.43 -16.37
CA GLY A 482 18.55 -6.61 -17.78
C GLY A 482 18.57 -8.08 -18.26
N ALA A 483 17.83 -8.98 -17.62
CA ALA A 483 17.72 -10.38 -18.05
C ALA A 483 17.10 -10.49 -19.46
N THR A 484 17.79 -11.16 -20.37
CA THR A 484 17.36 -11.40 -21.76
C THR A 484 17.25 -12.89 -22.09
N GLU A 485 18.10 -13.73 -21.50
CA GLU A 485 18.13 -15.16 -21.79
C GLU A 485 17.18 -15.99 -20.91
N PRO A 486 16.55 -17.08 -21.42
CA PRO A 486 15.61 -17.90 -20.65
C PRO A 486 16.14 -18.42 -19.30
N LYS A 487 17.43 -18.77 -19.21
CA LYS A 487 18.09 -19.23 -17.97
C LYS A 487 18.13 -18.17 -16.85
N ASP A 488 18.06 -16.90 -17.21
CA ASP A 488 18.08 -15.76 -16.29
C ASP A 488 16.71 -15.49 -15.65
N PHE A 489 15.68 -16.25 -16.02
CA PHE A 489 14.35 -16.14 -15.44
C PHE A 489 14.05 -17.28 -14.47
N ARG A 490 13.22 -16.99 -13.48
CA ARG A 490 12.62 -17.96 -12.56
C ARG A 490 11.14 -18.13 -12.92
N PRO A 491 10.68 -19.35 -13.23
CA PRO A 491 9.28 -19.62 -13.50
C PRO A 491 8.50 -19.61 -12.17
N ILE A 492 7.37 -18.91 -12.13
CA ILE A 492 6.41 -18.98 -11.03
C ILE A 492 5.04 -19.29 -11.60
N THR A 493 4.48 -20.43 -11.18
CA THR A 493 3.19 -20.92 -11.65
C THR A 493 2.07 -20.45 -10.74
N CYS A 494 1.13 -19.69 -11.30
CA CYS A 494 -0.16 -19.40 -10.71
C CYS A 494 -1.11 -20.55 -11.03
N LEU A 495 -1.32 -21.41 -10.02
CA LEU A 495 -2.26 -22.53 -10.07
C LEU A 495 -3.67 -22.10 -9.63
N PRO A 496 -4.71 -22.85 -10.04
CA PRO A 496 -6.07 -22.61 -9.59
C PRO A 496 -6.17 -22.62 -8.06
N THR A 497 -7.02 -21.75 -7.52
CA THR A 497 -7.08 -21.56 -6.07
C THR A 497 -7.58 -22.81 -5.34
N MET A 498 -8.56 -23.52 -5.90
CA MET A 498 -9.08 -24.76 -5.33
C MET A 498 -8.02 -25.87 -5.29
N TYR A 499 -7.20 -26.01 -6.34
CA TYR A 499 -6.07 -26.93 -6.34
C TYR A 499 -5.13 -26.65 -5.17
N LYS A 500 -4.79 -25.37 -4.97
CA LYS A 500 -3.90 -24.96 -3.88
C LYS A 500 -4.45 -25.20 -2.49
N ILE A 501 -5.78 -25.17 -2.32
CA ILE A 501 -6.45 -25.51 -1.06
C ILE A 501 -6.32 -27.01 -0.80
N ILE A 502 -6.63 -27.83 -1.81
CA ILE A 502 -6.48 -29.29 -1.75
C ILE A 502 -5.05 -29.66 -1.38
N THR A 503 -4.07 -29.15 -2.13
CA THR A 503 -2.66 -29.46 -1.89
C THR A 503 -2.14 -28.91 -0.57
N ALA A 504 -2.68 -27.80 -0.06
CA ALA A 504 -2.33 -27.30 1.27
C ALA A 504 -2.83 -28.23 2.40
N ILE A 505 -4.06 -28.74 2.26
CA ILE A 505 -4.64 -29.70 3.23
C ILE A 505 -3.86 -31.02 3.18
N ILE A 506 -3.56 -31.54 1.99
CA ILE A 506 -2.75 -32.74 1.81
C ILE A 506 -1.35 -32.56 2.42
N ALA A 507 -0.71 -31.40 2.18
CA ALA A 507 0.59 -31.10 2.77
C ALA A 507 0.57 -31.12 4.30
N GLU A 508 -0.52 -30.62 4.92
CA GLU A 508 -0.70 -30.68 6.37
C GLU A 508 -0.78 -32.12 6.88
N LYS A 509 -1.60 -32.96 6.22
CA LYS A 509 -1.77 -34.37 6.60
C LYS A 509 -0.46 -35.16 6.44
N ILE A 510 0.25 -34.99 5.31
CA ILE A 510 1.58 -35.60 5.09
C ILE A 510 2.57 -35.14 6.15
N TYR A 511 2.66 -33.83 6.41
CA TYR A 511 3.58 -33.30 7.43
C TYR A 511 3.28 -33.88 8.82
N GLY A 512 2.00 -34.01 9.18
CA GLY A 512 1.57 -34.64 10.43
C GLY A 512 2.05 -36.08 10.56
N HIS A 513 1.94 -36.88 9.50
CA HIS A 513 2.44 -38.25 9.45
C HIS A 513 3.96 -38.34 9.56
N LEU A 514 4.70 -37.50 8.82
CA LEU A 514 6.16 -37.46 8.89
C LEU A 514 6.65 -37.09 10.30
N ARG A 515 5.94 -36.17 10.97
CA ARG A 515 6.26 -35.75 12.35
C ARG A 515 5.92 -36.85 13.36
N LYS A 516 4.72 -37.45 13.28
CA LYS A 516 4.28 -38.50 14.21
C LYS A 516 5.23 -39.70 14.23
N ASN A 517 5.78 -40.04 13.07
CA ASN A 517 6.68 -41.19 12.91
C ASN A 517 8.17 -40.83 12.91
N ASN A 518 8.54 -39.59 13.27
CA ASN A 518 9.94 -39.11 13.31
C ASN A 518 10.74 -39.34 12.01
N ILE A 519 10.07 -39.22 10.85
CA ILE A 519 10.68 -39.45 9.52
C ILE A 519 11.43 -38.20 9.03
N PHE A 520 10.93 -37.01 9.37
CA PHE A 520 11.50 -35.75 8.88
C PHE A 520 12.85 -35.44 9.55
N PRO A 521 13.97 -35.34 8.81
CA PRO A 521 15.30 -35.15 9.41
C PRO A 521 15.43 -33.82 10.17
N PRO A 522 16.09 -33.79 11.34
CA PRO A 522 16.34 -32.54 12.07
C PRO A 522 17.28 -31.58 11.30
N GLU A 523 18.11 -32.10 10.39
CA GLU A 523 19.00 -31.32 9.52
C GLU A 523 18.26 -30.59 8.37
N GLN A 524 16.99 -30.90 8.11
CA GLN A 524 16.17 -30.22 7.11
C GLN A 524 15.39 -29.06 7.74
N TYR A 525 15.84 -27.83 7.45
CA TYR A 525 15.22 -26.60 7.94
C TYR A 525 14.25 -25.99 6.91
N GLY A 526 14.24 -26.51 5.67
CA GLY A 526 13.20 -26.23 4.68
C GLY A 526 11.88 -26.88 5.06
N CYS A 527 10.77 -26.17 4.93
CA CYS A 527 9.41 -26.62 5.31
C CYS A 527 9.21 -27.05 6.78
N ARG A 528 10.23 -26.96 7.65
CA ARG A 528 10.15 -27.31 9.06
C ARG A 528 9.35 -26.26 9.83
N LYS A 529 8.23 -26.67 10.42
CA LYS A 529 7.38 -25.82 11.25
C LYS A 529 8.01 -25.55 12.60
N GLY A 530 7.77 -24.36 13.14
CA GLY A 530 8.32 -23.93 14.44
C GLY A 530 9.78 -23.49 14.40
N SER A 531 10.51 -23.72 13.29
CA SER A 531 11.93 -23.36 13.15
C SER A 531 12.15 -21.88 12.82
N TYR A 532 13.32 -21.35 13.20
CA TYR A 532 13.82 -20.03 12.76
C TYR A 532 14.39 -20.05 11.33
N GLY A 533 14.32 -21.20 10.65
CA GLY A 533 14.68 -21.39 9.25
C GLY A 533 16.12 -21.01 8.97
N CYS A 534 16.34 -20.15 7.97
CA CYS A 534 17.68 -19.71 7.59
C CYS A 534 18.51 -19.15 8.76
N LYS A 535 17.87 -18.44 9.71
CA LYS A 535 18.59 -17.85 10.85
C LYS A 535 19.17 -18.91 11.78
N GLU A 536 18.47 -20.01 11.94
CA GLU A 536 18.91 -21.14 12.76
C GLU A 536 20.08 -21.87 12.12
N VAL A 537 19.96 -22.20 10.83
CA VAL A 537 21.04 -22.78 10.02
C VAL A 537 22.30 -21.92 10.10
N LEU A 538 22.16 -20.61 9.87
CA LEU A 538 23.28 -19.67 9.92
C LEU A 538 23.90 -19.54 11.32
N LEU A 539 23.10 -19.67 12.39
CA LEU A 539 23.58 -19.65 13.76
C LEU A 539 24.43 -20.90 14.08
N ILE A 540 23.91 -22.09 13.79
CA ILE A 540 24.64 -23.34 14.06
C ILE A 540 25.94 -23.37 13.23
N ASN A 541 25.85 -22.98 11.96
CA ASN A 541 27.00 -22.85 11.08
C ASN A 541 28.08 -21.87 11.63
N LYS A 542 27.67 -20.71 12.14
CA LYS A 542 28.57 -19.75 12.81
C LYS A 542 29.30 -20.41 13.99
N LEU A 543 28.60 -21.21 14.78
CA LEU A 543 29.16 -21.86 15.97
C LEU A 543 30.12 -23.00 15.61
N ILE A 544 29.82 -23.79 14.58
CA ILE A 544 30.74 -24.83 14.05
C ILE A 544 32.08 -24.19 13.64
N MET A 545 32.04 -23.14 12.81
CA MET A 545 33.25 -22.44 12.38
C MET A 545 34.01 -21.79 13.54
N ALA A 546 33.29 -21.19 14.50
CA ALA A 546 33.90 -20.61 15.69
C ALA A 546 34.58 -21.67 16.57
N SER A 547 33.93 -22.83 16.76
CA SER A 547 34.49 -23.97 17.50
C SER A 547 35.76 -24.49 16.83
N ALA A 548 35.75 -24.70 15.51
CA ALA A 548 36.92 -25.17 14.77
C ALA A 548 38.12 -24.22 14.93
N LYS A 549 37.86 -22.90 14.86
CA LYS A 549 38.86 -21.86 15.07
C LYS A 549 39.41 -21.83 16.49
N GLN A 550 38.54 -21.81 17.49
CA GLN A 550 38.92 -21.66 18.90
C GLN A 550 39.63 -22.89 19.45
N LYS A 551 39.12 -24.09 19.12
CA LYS A 551 39.68 -25.37 19.57
C LYS A 551 40.81 -25.89 18.68
N ARG A 552 41.21 -25.13 17.65
CA ARG A 552 42.19 -25.54 16.63
C ARG A 552 41.91 -26.93 16.04
N LYS A 553 40.63 -27.24 15.81
CA LYS A 553 40.19 -28.50 15.17
C LYS A 553 40.28 -28.38 13.64
N ASN A 554 40.38 -29.53 12.98
CA ASN A 554 40.19 -29.61 11.54
C ASN A 554 38.69 -29.51 11.20
N LEU A 555 38.36 -28.93 10.05
CA LEU A 555 37.00 -28.80 9.53
C LEU A 555 37.07 -28.62 8.01
N SER A 556 36.37 -29.48 7.27
CA SER A 556 36.22 -29.32 5.83
C SER A 556 34.74 -29.19 5.51
N MET A 557 34.38 -28.27 4.63
CA MET A 557 32.99 -27.97 4.30
C MET A 557 32.79 -27.81 2.80
N ALA A 558 31.59 -28.11 2.33
CA ALA A 558 31.18 -27.87 0.96
C ALA A 558 29.76 -27.30 0.90
N TRP A 559 29.54 -26.35 -0.02
CA TRP A 559 28.25 -25.84 -0.43
C TRP A 559 27.87 -26.50 -1.75
N ILE A 560 26.66 -27.05 -1.80
CA ILE A 560 26.11 -27.73 -2.96
C ILE A 560 24.80 -27.05 -3.35
N ASP A 561 24.71 -26.63 -4.61
CA ASP A 561 23.51 -26.07 -5.23
C ASP A 561 23.10 -26.98 -6.40
N TYR A 562 21.82 -27.35 -6.45
CA TYR A 562 21.27 -28.17 -7.52
C TYR A 562 20.85 -27.31 -8.73
N GLN A 563 21.23 -27.76 -9.93
CA GLN A 563 20.81 -27.10 -11.16
C GLN A 563 19.29 -27.22 -11.34
N LYS A 564 18.60 -26.07 -11.24
CA LYS A 564 17.14 -25.98 -11.42
C LYS A 564 16.39 -27.00 -10.53
N ALA A 565 16.78 -27.12 -9.26
CA ALA A 565 16.33 -28.17 -8.34
C ALA A 565 14.84 -28.53 -8.46
N PHE A 566 13.94 -27.52 -8.34
CA PHE A 566 12.50 -27.74 -8.40
C PHE A 566 12.01 -28.21 -9.78
N ASP A 567 12.67 -27.80 -10.86
CA ASP A 567 12.31 -28.19 -12.23
C ASP A 567 12.87 -29.58 -12.59
N SER A 568 13.72 -30.16 -11.73
CA SER A 568 14.55 -31.33 -12.03
C SER A 568 14.17 -32.61 -11.26
N VAL A 569 13.29 -32.59 -10.25
CA VAL A 569 12.96 -33.82 -9.51
C VAL A 569 12.07 -34.75 -10.35
N PRO A 570 12.41 -36.04 -10.54
CA PRO A 570 11.55 -36.98 -11.27
C PRO A 570 10.24 -37.28 -10.53
N HIS A 571 9.13 -37.35 -11.26
CA HIS A 571 7.82 -37.70 -10.68
C HIS A 571 7.81 -39.12 -10.11
N GLU A 572 8.42 -40.07 -10.82
CA GLU A 572 8.57 -41.46 -10.35
C GLU A 572 9.23 -41.52 -8.96
N TRP A 573 10.28 -40.72 -8.74
CA TRP A 573 10.95 -40.65 -7.44
C TRP A 573 10.06 -40.07 -6.35
N ILE A 574 9.28 -39.03 -6.64
CA ILE A 574 8.36 -38.45 -5.66
C ILE A 574 7.32 -39.48 -5.22
N ILE A 575 6.74 -40.22 -6.17
CA ILE A 575 5.75 -41.26 -5.87
C ILE A 575 6.39 -42.40 -5.08
N GLU A 576 7.60 -42.81 -5.45
CA GLU A 576 8.33 -43.85 -4.71
C GLU A 576 8.65 -43.41 -3.27
N ALA A 577 9.07 -42.16 -3.06
CA ALA A 577 9.30 -41.60 -1.73
C ALA A 577 8.01 -41.60 -0.88
N LEU A 578 6.85 -41.23 -1.45
CA LEU A 578 5.56 -41.31 -0.74
C LEU A 578 5.25 -42.74 -0.28
N LYS A 579 5.53 -43.75 -1.12
CA LYS A 579 5.34 -45.17 -0.81
C LYS A 579 6.30 -45.67 0.26
N ILE A 580 7.60 -45.32 0.16
CA ILE A 580 8.64 -45.68 1.14
C ILE A 580 8.24 -45.20 2.54
N TYR A 581 7.78 -43.95 2.65
CA TYR A 581 7.38 -43.34 3.91
C TYR A 581 5.93 -43.62 4.32
N LYS A 582 5.25 -44.56 3.67
CA LYS A 582 3.90 -45.04 4.03
C LYS A 582 2.86 -43.93 4.11
N VAL A 583 2.94 -42.95 3.21
CA VAL A 583 1.86 -41.95 3.03
C VAL A 583 0.61 -42.66 2.53
N ASP A 584 -0.55 -42.16 2.94
CA ASP A 584 -1.86 -42.71 2.58
C ASP A 584 -1.97 -43.07 1.08
N PRO A 585 -2.45 -44.28 0.73
CA PRO A 585 -2.56 -44.71 -0.66
C PRO A 585 -3.44 -43.82 -1.54
N ASN A 586 -4.52 -43.25 -1.00
CA ASN A 586 -5.41 -42.36 -1.74
C ASN A 586 -4.71 -41.02 -2.04
N ILE A 587 -3.97 -40.48 -1.07
CA ILE A 587 -3.16 -39.28 -1.28
C ILE A 587 -2.04 -39.55 -2.30
N THR A 588 -1.39 -40.71 -2.21
CA THR A 588 -0.35 -41.11 -3.16
C THR A 588 -0.92 -41.23 -4.58
N ALA A 589 -2.06 -41.88 -4.74
CA ALA A 589 -2.77 -42.00 -6.01
C ALA A 589 -3.24 -40.63 -6.54
N PHE A 590 -3.72 -39.74 -5.66
CA PHE A 590 -4.05 -38.36 -6.02
C PHE A 590 -2.84 -37.61 -6.57
N CYS A 591 -1.70 -37.66 -5.89
CA CYS A 591 -0.46 -37.04 -6.35
C CYS A 591 -0.01 -37.60 -7.71
N GLU A 592 -0.06 -38.92 -7.89
CA GLU A 592 0.32 -39.58 -9.14
C GLU A 592 -0.60 -39.16 -10.30
N LYS A 593 -1.92 -39.21 -10.11
CA LYS A 593 -2.90 -38.78 -11.12
C LYS A 593 -2.77 -37.29 -11.42
N SER A 594 -2.48 -36.46 -10.41
CA SER A 594 -2.32 -35.02 -10.57
C SER A 594 -1.10 -34.71 -11.43
N MET A 595 0.06 -35.26 -11.07
CA MET A 595 1.32 -35.05 -11.78
C MET A 595 1.24 -35.47 -13.25
N LYS A 596 0.57 -36.58 -13.58
CA LYS A 596 0.32 -37.01 -14.96
C LYS A 596 -0.44 -35.97 -15.79
N ASN A 597 -1.30 -35.18 -15.14
CA ASN A 597 -2.13 -34.14 -15.75
C ASN A 597 -1.58 -32.72 -15.57
N TRP A 598 -0.37 -32.55 -15.03
CA TRP A 598 0.21 -31.23 -14.80
C TRP A 598 0.56 -30.56 -16.13
N CYS A 599 0.02 -29.35 -16.32
CA CYS A 599 0.23 -28.55 -17.52
C CYS A 599 0.39 -27.08 -17.15
N THR A 600 1.13 -26.32 -17.96
CA THR A 600 1.21 -24.85 -17.81
C THR A 600 1.24 -24.14 -19.15
N GLN A 601 0.79 -22.89 -19.17
CA GLN A 601 1.07 -21.93 -20.24
C GLN A 601 2.02 -20.85 -19.73
N LEU A 602 3.05 -20.46 -20.50
CA LEU A 602 3.95 -19.37 -20.14
C LEU A 602 3.33 -18.04 -20.51
N GLU A 603 3.38 -17.08 -19.60
CA GLU A 603 2.90 -15.71 -19.79
C GLU A 603 4.11 -14.77 -19.82
N VAL A 604 4.41 -14.25 -21.01
CA VAL A 604 5.46 -13.26 -21.23
C VAL A 604 4.81 -11.98 -21.74
N GLN A 605 4.84 -10.95 -20.89
CA GLN A 605 4.17 -9.67 -21.13
C GLN A 605 2.65 -9.80 -21.28
N LYS A 606 2.13 -9.86 -22.52
CA LYS A 606 0.71 -9.99 -22.85
C LYS A 606 0.41 -11.20 -23.74
N TYR A 607 1.43 -12.00 -24.04
CA TYR A 607 1.32 -13.14 -24.92
C TYR A 607 1.48 -14.42 -24.09
N SER A 608 0.66 -15.40 -24.42
CA SER A 608 0.67 -16.73 -23.81
C SER A 608 1.25 -17.74 -24.80
N SER A 609 2.09 -18.66 -24.33
CA SER A 609 2.64 -19.74 -25.15
C SER A 609 1.63 -20.86 -25.40
N ARG A 610 2.03 -21.85 -26.22
CA ARG A 610 1.43 -23.19 -26.22
C ARG A 610 1.43 -23.82 -24.82
N LYS A 611 0.55 -24.81 -24.61
CA LYS A 611 0.54 -25.67 -23.41
C LYS A 611 1.85 -26.46 -23.33
N ILE A 612 2.42 -26.54 -22.14
CA ILE A 612 3.63 -27.33 -21.84
C ILE A 612 3.25 -28.34 -20.75
N PHE A 613 3.47 -29.63 -21.02
CA PHE A 613 3.21 -30.68 -20.04
C PHE A 613 4.39 -30.82 -19.08
N ILE A 614 4.09 -30.91 -17.79
CA ILE A 614 5.12 -31.07 -16.77
C ILE A 614 5.26 -32.56 -16.48
N LYS A 615 6.24 -33.22 -17.11
CA LYS A 615 6.59 -34.64 -16.90
C LYS A 615 7.74 -34.83 -15.91
N ARG A 616 8.36 -33.72 -15.48
CA ARG A 616 9.46 -33.67 -14.51
C ARG A 616 9.43 -32.35 -13.75
N GLY A 617 9.83 -32.39 -12.49
CA GLY A 617 9.84 -31.24 -11.59
C GLY A 617 8.52 -31.00 -10.88
N ILE A 618 8.50 -29.99 -10.02
CA ILE A 618 7.37 -29.59 -9.19
C ILE A 618 6.95 -28.14 -9.48
N PHE A 619 5.68 -27.82 -9.26
CA PHE A 619 5.19 -26.47 -9.52
C PHE A 619 5.77 -25.44 -8.54
N GLN A 620 6.47 -24.44 -9.06
CA GLN A 620 6.94 -23.29 -8.29
C GLN A 620 5.77 -22.33 -7.99
N GLY A 621 5.01 -22.64 -6.95
CA GLY A 621 3.83 -21.86 -6.56
C GLY A 621 2.71 -22.70 -5.92
N ASP A 622 2.82 -24.02 -5.99
CA ASP A 622 1.93 -24.97 -5.31
C ASP A 622 2.22 -25.04 -3.79
N SER A 623 1.19 -25.44 -3.02
CA SER A 623 1.25 -25.55 -1.56
C SER A 623 1.94 -26.85 -1.09
N LEU A 624 1.83 -27.94 -1.86
CA LEU A 624 2.39 -29.25 -1.52
C LEU A 624 3.82 -29.46 -2.04
N SER A 625 4.09 -28.92 -3.23
CA SER A 625 5.39 -29.04 -3.92
C SER A 625 6.63 -28.84 -3.03
N PRO A 626 6.70 -27.82 -2.14
CA PRO A 626 7.85 -27.68 -1.23
C PRO A 626 8.11 -28.87 -0.31
N LEU A 627 7.03 -29.49 0.22
CA LEU A 627 7.13 -30.64 1.11
C LEU A 627 7.58 -31.88 0.35
N LEU A 628 7.03 -32.12 -0.84
CA LEU A 628 7.44 -33.22 -1.72
C LEU A 628 8.92 -33.13 -2.08
N PHE A 629 9.42 -31.93 -2.34
CA PHE A 629 10.85 -31.71 -2.58
C PHE A 629 11.69 -32.09 -1.36
N CYS A 630 11.32 -31.62 -0.16
CA CYS A 630 12.05 -31.96 1.06
C CYS A 630 12.02 -33.47 1.33
N MET A 631 10.88 -34.13 1.11
CA MET A 631 10.74 -35.59 1.23
C MET A 631 11.67 -36.34 0.29
N SER A 632 11.84 -35.84 -0.93
CA SER A 632 12.73 -36.42 -1.94
C SER A 632 14.21 -36.44 -1.51
N LEU A 633 14.59 -35.61 -0.53
CA LEU A 633 15.96 -35.50 0.00
C LEU A 633 16.15 -36.19 1.36
N ILE A 634 15.10 -36.76 1.96
CA ILE A 634 15.21 -37.48 3.26
C ILE A 634 16.23 -38.62 3.23
N PRO A 635 16.29 -39.49 2.19
CA PRO A 635 17.26 -40.58 2.19
C PRO A 635 18.71 -40.08 2.14
N LEU A 636 18.97 -38.95 1.47
CA LEU A 636 20.29 -38.33 1.45
C LEU A 636 20.73 -37.94 2.86
N SER A 637 19.86 -37.28 3.62
CA SER A 637 20.13 -36.92 5.01
C SER A 637 20.46 -38.13 5.87
N ARG A 638 19.72 -39.23 5.69
CA ARG A 638 19.94 -40.48 6.42
C ARG A 638 21.26 -41.15 6.04
N GLN A 639 21.58 -41.24 4.75
CA GLN A 639 22.84 -41.79 4.26
C GLN A 639 24.07 -41.04 4.81
N LEU A 640 23.96 -39.71 4.91
CA LEU A 640 25.02 -38.89 5.51
C LEU A 640 25.17 -39.13 7.03
N ASN A 641 24.09 -39.47 7.73
CA ASN A 641 24.06 -39.69 9.18
C ASN A 641 24.42 -41.12 9.61
N ILE A 642 24.28 -42.14 8.74
CA ILE A 642 24.60 -43.54 9.07
C ILE A 642 26.11 -43.76 9.23
N LYS A 643 26.93 -42.98 8.51
CA LYS A 643 28.39 -43.07 8.58
C LYS A 643 28.86 -42.30 9.82
N ASP A 644 29.85 -42.81 10.55
CA ASP A 644 30.46 -42.14 11.70
C ASP A 644 31.34 -40.92 11.29
N GLN A 645 30.72 -39.99 10.58
CA GLN A 645 31.31 -38.84 9.91
C GLN A 645 30.71 -37.54 10.48
N GLY A 646 31.31 -36.42 10.13
CA GLY A 646 30.82 -35.09 10.49
C GLY A 646 31.70 -34.38 11.50
N TYR A 647 31.27 -33.16 11.83
CA TYR A 647 31.97 -32.31 12.79
C TYR A 647 31.40 -32.48 14.20
N GLU A 648 32.29 -32.75 15.16
CA GLU A 648 31.95 -32.84 16.58
C GLU A 648 32.07 -31.47 17.27
N LEU A 649 30.92 -30.82 17.47
CA LEU A 649 30.82 -29.49 18.09
C LEU A 649 31.16 -29.53 19.59
N VAL A 650 30.58 -30.50 20.30
CA VAL A 650 30.76 -30.74 21.74
C VAL A 650 31.36 -32.14 21.92
N PRO A 651 32.37 -32.33 22.80
CA PRO A 651 32.93 -33.65 23.08
C PRO A 651 31.84 -34.66 23.48
N GLY A 652 31.80 -35.81 22.82
CA GLY A 652 30.78 -36.85 23.06
C GLY A 652 29.37 -36.50 22.56
N GLY A 653 29.21 -35.36 21.88
CA GLY A 653 27.96 -34.94 21.26
C GLY A 653 27.74 -35.58 19.89
N ARG A 654 26.51 -35.52 19.38
CA ARG A 654 26.16 -35.98 18.02
C ARG A 654 26.94 -35.19 16.96
N LYS A 655 27.70 -35.89 16.12
CA LYS A 655 28.41 -35.31 14.97
C LYS A 655 27.40 -34.65 14.01
N ILE A 656 27.70 -33.43 13.58
CA ILE A 656 26.90 -32.69 12.61
C ILE A 656 27.50 -32.93 11.22
N THR A 657 26.74 -33.58 10.34
CA THR A 657 27.20 -34.00 9.00
C THR A 657 26.80 -32.98 7.93
N HIS A 658 25.60 -32.42 8.00
CA HIS A 658 25.06 -31.52 6.99
C HIS A 658 23.94 -30.61 7.53
N MET A 659 23.58 -29.60 6.74
CA MET A 659 22.36 -28.80 6.90
C MET A 659 21.71 -28.58 5.55
N LEU A 660 20.39 -28.72 5.51
CA LEU A 660 19.56 -28.45 4.34
C LEU A 660 18.62 -27.28 4.62
N TYR A 661 18.54 -26.36 3.66
CA TYR A 661 17.42 -25.44 3.57
C TYR A 661 16.84 -25.53 2.16
N MET A 662 15.80 -26.36 2.00
CA MET A 662 15.29 -26.74 0.68
C MET A 662 16.40 -27.42 -0.14
N ASP A 663 16.84 -26.81 -1.24
CA ASP A 663 17.90 -27.29 -2.14
C ASP A 663 19.32 -26.87 -1.71
N ASP A 664 19.45 -25.85 -0.85
CA ASP A 664 20.75 -25.39 -0.33
C ASP A 664 21.31 -26.42 0.66
N LEU A 665 22.27 -27.22 0.21
CA LEU A 665 22.96 -28.24 1.03
C LEU A 665 24.34 -27.74 1.44
N LYS A 666 24.62 -27.80 2.75
CA LYS A 666 25.95 -27.58 3.30
C LYS A 666 26.44 -28.81 4.05
N ILE A 667 27.63 -29.29 3.73
CA ILE A 667 28.26 -30.47 4.34
C ILE A 667 29.37 -30.04 5.30
N TYR A 668 29.52 -30.77 6.40
CA TYR A 668 30.55 -30.60 7.42
C TYR A 668 31.27 -31.93 7.64
N ALA A 669 32.59 -31.94 7.56
CA ALA A 669 33.44 -33.11 7.76
C ALA A 669 34.62 -32.77 8.66
N LYS A 670 35.20 -33.78 9.33
CA LYS A 670 36.37 -33.54 10.21
C LYS A 670 37.66 -33.23 9.44
N ASN A 671 37.77 -33.65 8.18
CA ASN A 671 38.91 -33.42 7.31
C ASN A 671 38.52 -33.60 5.82
N GLU A 672 39.47 -33.35 4.94
CA GLU A 672 39.28 -33.35 3.48
C GLU A 672 38.95 -34.75 2.93
N GLU A 673 39.59 -35.78 3.45
CA GLU A 673 39.33 -37.17 3.06
C GLU A 673 37.88 -37.58 3.35
N GLU A 674 37.39 -37.23 4.55
CA GLU A 674 36.01 -37.48 4.94
C GLU A 674 35.02 -36.65 4.11
N LEU A 675 35.35 -35.38 3.82
CA LEU A 675 34.55 -34.54 2.92
C LEU A 675 34.40 -35.18 1.55
N ASN A 676 35.48 -35.70 0.96
CA ASN A 676 35.43 -36.37 -0.35
C ASN A 676 34.55 -37.63 -0.31
N LYS A 677 34.58 -38.42 0.78
CA LYS A 677 33.68 -39.57 0.96
C LYS A 677 32.20 -39.14 1.05
N MET A 678 31.92 -38.05 1.74
CA MET A 678 30.56 -37.49 1.83
C MET A 678 30.09 -36.94 0.48
N LEU A 679 30.95 -36.21 -0.24
CA LEU A 679 30.66 -35.69 -1.58
C LEU A 679 30.34 -36.81 -2.58
N ARG A 680 31.10 -37.92 -2.57
CA ARG A 680 30.79 -39.11 -3.38
C ARG A 680 29.42 -39.67 -3.03
N THR A 681 29.04 -39.71 -1.75
CA THR A 681 27.71 -40.16 -1.31
C THR A 681 26.61 -39.25 -1.91
N VAL A 682 26.79 -37.94 -1.85
CA VAL A 682 25.83 -36.98 -2.44
C VAL A 682 25.77 -37.12 -3.96
N GLN A 683 26.90 -37.32 -4.62
CA GLN A 683 26.98 -37.51 -6.07
C GLN A 683 26.27 -38.78 -6.52
N THR A 684 26.53 -39.93 -5.87
CA THR A 684 25.84 -41.20 -6.17
C THR A 684 24.34 -41.06 -5.99
N PHE A 685 23.89 -40.53 -4.84
CA PHE A 685 22.46 -40.29 -4.59
C PHE A 685 21.83 -39.40 -5.66
N SER A 686 22.49 -38.28 -5.99
CA SER A 686 21.96 -37.29 -6.95
C SER A 686 21.87 -37.87 -8.36
N SER A 687 22.87 -38.65 -8.78
CA SER A 687 22.86 -39.36 -10.06
C SER A 687 21.71 -40.38 -10.14
N ASP A 688 21.47 -41.15 -9.09
CA ASP A 688 20.39 -42.17 -9.06
C ASP A 688 18.99 -41.56 -9.19
N ILE A 689 18.79 -40.35 -8.67
CA ILE A 689 17.55 -39.58 -8.81
C ILE A 689 17.57 -38.58 -9.97
N ASN A 690 18.56 -38.68 -10.87
CA ASN A 690 18.74 -37.83 -12.06
C ASN A 690 18.86 -36.31 -11.78
N MET A 691 19.31 -35.90 -10.59
CA MET A 691 19.55 -34.49 -10.25
C MET A 691 21.02 -34.10 -10.44
N LYS A 692 21.27 -32.93 -11.03
CA LYS A 692 22.62 -32.45 -11.35
C LYS A 692 23.03 -31.28 -10.47
N PHE A 693 24.31 -31.19 -10.12
CA PHE A 693 24.88 -30.04 -9.44
C PHE A 693 25.03 -28.86 -10.41
N GLY A 694 24.77 -27.64 -9.91
CA GLY A 694 25.23 -26.41 -10.54
C GLY A 694 26.66 -26.14 -10.07
N LEU A 695 27.65 -26.82 -10.69
CA LEU A 695 29.04 -26.79 -10.25
C LEU A 695 29.60 -25.36 -10.14
N GLU A 696 29.13 -24.42 -10.98
CA GLU A 696 29.54 -23.02 -10.95
C GLU A 696 29.14 -22.27 -9.66
N LYS A 697 28.23 -22.82 -8.88
CA LYS A 697 27.78 -22.28 -7.59
C LYS A 697 28.16 -23.17 -6.41
N CYS A 698 28.73 -24.34 -6.66
CA CYS A 698 29.25 -25.18 -5.61
C CYS A 698 30.63 -24.66 -5.22
N ALA A 699 30.96 -24.74 -3.93
CA ALA A 699 32.28 -24.36 -3.44
C ALA A 699 32.67 -25.24 -2.25
N ARG A 700 33.96 -25.33 -1.96
CA ARG A 700 34.45 -26.01 -0.75
C ARG A 700 35.54 -25.20 -0.05
N ILE A 701 35.70 -25.45 1.25
CA ILE A 701 36.82 -24.92 2.04
C ILE A 701 37.39 -25.98 2.98
N ASN A 702 38.71 -25.93 3.15
CA ASN A 702 39.43 -26.83 4.04
C ASN A 702 40.15 -26.06 5.16
N ILE A 703 39.92 -26.45 6.41
CA ILE A 703 40.50 -25.82 7.60
C ILE A 703 41.31 -26.89 8.35
N VAL A 704 42.60 -26.62 8.52
CA VAL A 704 43.54 -27.48 9.26
C VAL A 704 44.02 -26.75 10.50
N ARG A 705 43.88 -27.38 11.66
CA ARG A 705 44.26 -26.83 12.98
C ARG A 705 43.72 -25.41 13.22
N GLY A 706 42.48 -25.16 12.81
CA GLY A 706 41.81 -23.85 12.95
C GLY A 706 42.34 -22.75 12.01
N LYS A 707 43.07 -23.09 10.95
CA LYS A 707 43.51 -22.16 9.89
C LYS A 707 43.02 -22.64 8.52
N LEU A 708 42.61 -21.70 7.66
CA LEU A 708 42.26 -22.03 6.28
C LEU A 708 43.52 -22.56 5.57
N LYS A 709 43.45 -23.78 5.03
CA LYS A 709 44.52 -24.35 4.22
C LYS A 709 44.42 -23.72 2.82
N GLN A 710 45.55 -23.24 2.29
CA GLN A 710 45.64 -22.80 0.91
C GLN A 710 46.18 -23.95 0.07
N LYS A 711 45.58 -24.22 -1.09
CA LYS A 711 46.24 -25.06 -2.09
C LYS A 711 47.48 -24.34 -2.61
N GLN A 712 48.62 -25.03 -2.59
CA GLN A 712 49.73 -24.68 -3.49
C GLN A 712 49.30 -25.10 -4.90
N ASN A 713 49.63 -24.30 -5.91
CA ASN A 713 49.37 -24.62 -7.32
C ASN A 713 50.04 -25.96 -7.65
N ILE A 714 49.26 -27.04 -7.60
CA ILE A 714 49.62 -28.36 -8.12
C ILE A 714 48.61 -28.61 -9.22
N GLU A 715 49.11 -29.04 -10.38
CA GLU A 715 48.37 -29.35 -11.59
C GLU A 715 47.05 -30.06 -11.28
N ASP A 716 46.00 -29.60 -11.96
CA ASP A 716 44.62 -30.06 -11.81
C ASP A 716 44.52 -31.58 -11.93
N SER A 717 44.55 -32.29 -10.80
CA SER A 717 44.07 -33.67 -10.75
C SER A 717 42.61 -33.67 -11.21
N GLU A 718 42.29 -34.44 -12.24
CA GLU A 718 40.96 -34.60 -12.84
C GLU A 718 39.85 -35.03 -11.83
N GLU A 719 40.22 -35.35 -10.59
CA GLU A 719 39.32 -35.80 -9.52
C GLU A 719 38.55 -34.67 -8.79
N GLU A 720 38.89 -33.39 -8.95
CA GLU A 720 38.26 -32.30 -8.19
C GLU A 720 37.03 -31.68 -8.87
N LEU A 721 35.87 -32.31 -8.67
CA LEU A 721 34.58 -31.85 -9.21
C LEU A 721 34.06 -30.50 -8.68
N ILE A 722 34.47 -30.05 -7.47
CA ILE A 722 33.98 -28.81 -6.83
C ILE A 722 35.14 -27.88 -6.51
N LYS A 723 35.03 -26.62 -6.99
CA LYS A 723 36.06 -25.59 -6.83
C LYS A 723 36.28 -25.22 -5.35
N GLU A 724 37.54 -25.08 -4.96
CA GLU A 724 37.90 -24.47 -3.68
C GLU A 724 37.65 -22.96 -3.73
N LEU A 725 37.19 -22.39 -2.62
CA LEU A 725 36.90 -20.95 -2.54
C LEU A 725 38.21 -20.14 -2.57
N ASP A 726 38.32 -19.19 -3.51
CA ASP A 726 39.54 -18.39 -3.70
C ASP A 726 39.95 -17.65 -2.41
N PRO A 727 41.26 -17.52 -2.12
CA PRO A 727 41.75 -16.76 -0.98
C PRO A 727 41.20 -15.33 -0.96
N GLY A 728 40.56 -14.95 0.15
CA GLY A 728 39.98 -13.62 0.33
C GLY A 728 38.60 -13.40 -0.31
N SER A 729 38.06 -14.39 -1.01
CA SER A 729 36.67 -14.36 -1.50
C SER A 729 35.68 -14.83 -0.42
N SER A 730 34.39 -14.59 -0.67
CA SER A 730 33.30 -15.01 0.22
C SER A 730 32.21 -15.73 -0.57
N TYR A 731 31.62 -16.75 0.04
CA TYR A 731 30.46 -17.47 -0.47
C TYR A 731 29.18 -16.86 0.12
N LYS A 732 28.16 -16.63 -0.71
CA LYS A 732 26.89 -16.06 -0.24
C LYS A 732 25.90 -17.18 0.11
N TYR A 733 25.88 -17.60 1.37
CA TYR A 733 24.98 -18.62 1.89
C TYR A 733 23.76 -18.02 2.61
N LEU A 734 22.54 -18.37 2.17
CA LEU A 734 21.27 -17.91 2.77
C LEU A 734 21.18 -16.37 2.98
N GLY A 735 21.82 -15.61 2.09
CA GLY A 735 21.84 -14.15 2.08
C GLY A 735 22.95 -13.49 2.92
N ILE A 736 23.81 -14.28 3.57
CA ILE A 736 24.97 -13.85 4.35
C ILE A 736 26.26 -14.29 3.64
N GLU A 737 27.21 -13.36 3.49
CA GLU A 737 28.55 -13.65 2.99
C GLU A 737 29.40 -14.36 4.06
N GLU A 738 30.00 -15.50 3.70
CA GLU A 738 30.83 -16.32 4.59
C GLU A 738 32.12 -16.81 3.92
N ASN A 739 33.15 -17.02 4.74
CA ASN A 739 34.40 -17.69 4.39
C ASN A 739 34.77 -18.63 5.56
N PHE A 740 35.89 -18.41 6.24
CA PHE A 740 36.15 -19.00 7.56
C PHE A 740 35.48 -18.17 8.67
N GLY A 741 34.15 -18.17 8.65
CA GLY A 741 33.28 -17.35 9.48
C GLY A 741 32.44 -16.36 8.67
N ILE A 742 31.63 -15.55 9.34
CA ILE A 742 30.83 -14.51 8.68
C ILE A 742 31.75 -13.38 8.20
N ALA A 743 31.65 -13.00 6.93
CA ALA A 743 32.43 -11.94 6.30
C ALA A 743 31.92 -10.54 6.69
N ASN A 744 32.05 -10.21 7.99
CA ASN A 744 31.57 -8.97 8.62
C ASN A 744 32.00 -7.69 7.85
N LYS A 745 33.20 -7.68 7.25
CA LYS A 745 33.76 -6.54 6.51
C LYS A 745 33.01 -6.24 5.20
N GLU A 746 32.42 -7.26 4.56
CA GLU A 746 31.69 -7.12 3.31
C GLU A 746 30.19 -6.89 3.55
N ILE A 747 29.60 -7.69 4.45
CA ILE A 747 28.16 -7.68 4.68
C ILE A 747 27.67 -6.39 5.34
N LYS A 748 28.39 -5.86 6.35
CA LYS A 748 27.94 -4.68 7.08
C LYS A 748 27.82 -3.46 6.16
N PRO A 749 28.83 -3.08 5.33
CA PRO A 749 28.68 -2.00 4.36
C PRO A 749 27.53 -2.20 3.38
N ARG A 750 27.35 -3.41 2.84
CA ARG A 750 26.24 -3.74 1.91
C ARG A 750 24.88 -3.49 2.55
N LEU A 751 24.66 -4.01 3.77
CA LEU A 751 23.40 -3.83 4.51
C LEU A 751 23.16 -2.36 4.87
N LYS A 752 24.20 -1.64 5.33
CA LYS A 752 24.14 -0.19 5.61
C LYS A 752 23.72 0.58 4.35
N LYS A 753 24.36 0.31 3.21
CA LYS A 753 24.09 0.96 1.92
C LYS A 753 22.65 0.74 1.48
N GLU A 754 22.16 -0.50 1.53
CA GLU A 754 20.79 -0.84 1.13
C GLU A 754 19.74 -0.24 2.09
N TYR A 755 19.98 -0.27 3.41
CA TYR A 755 19.12 0.39 4.40
C TYR A 755 18.94 1.88 4.10
N PHE A 756 20.06 2.61 3.94
CA PHE A 756 20.00 4.05 3.66
C PHE A 756 19.46 4.37 2.27
N LYS A 757 19.67 3.51 1.27
CA LYS A 757 19.03 3.62 -0.05
C LYS A 757 17.50 3.58 0.10
N ARG A 758 16.97 2.57 0.79
CA ARG A 758 15.52 2.44 1.02
C ARG A 758 14.94 3.60 1.84
N LEU A 759 15.65 4.02 2.89
CA LEU A 759 15.25 5.18 3.69
C LEU A 759 15.08 6.43 2.82
N ARG A 760 16.05 6.73 1.94
CA ARG A 760 15.98 7.88 1.03
C ARG A 760 14.82 7.78 0.05
N LEU A 761 14.62 6.62 -0.58
CA LEU A 761 13.49 6.39 -1.50
C LEU A 761 12.13 6.64 -0.82
N ILE A 762 11.97 6.20 0.43
CA ILE A 762 10.75 6.44 1.22
C ILE A 762 10.60 7.94 1.52
N LEU A 763 11.68 8.62 1.92
CA LEU A 763 11.64 10.05 2.23
C LEU A 763 11.42 10.94 1.00
N GLN A 764 11.79 10.48 -0.20
CA GLN A 764 11.51 11.15 -1.47
C GLN A 764 10.07 10.96 -1.98
N SER A 765 9.33 9.96 -1.47
CA SER A 765 7.92 9.75 -1.85
C SER A 765 7.01 10.88 -1.36
N GLU A 766 5.79 10.99 -1.88
CA GLU A 766 4.74 11.91 -1.40
C GLU A 766 3.80 11.21 -0.40
N LEU A 767 4.30 10.24 0.38
CA LEU A 767 3.54 9.64 1.48
C LEU A 767 3.35 10.63 2.65
N ASN A 768 2.25 10.48 3.39
CA ASN A 768 2.00 11.22 4.63
C ASN A 768 2.94 10.73 5.76
N GLY A 769 3.01 11.47 6.87
CA GLY A 769 3.93 11.19 7.99
C GLY A 769 3.80 9.75 8.52
N ARG A 770 2.57 9.33 8.82
CA ARG A 770 2.25 7.97 9.26
C ARG A 770 2.73 6.91 8.27
N ASN A 771 2.42 7.06 6.99
CA ASN A 771 2.74 6.07 5.96
C ASN A 771 4.23 6.00 5.68
N LYS A 772 4.96 7.14 5.71
CA LYS A 772 6.42 7.16 5.63
C LYS A 772 7.07 6.40 6.79
N ILE A 773 6.68 6.71 8.03
CA ILE A 773 7.25 6.02 9.19
C ILE A 773 6.93 4.52 9.16
N THR A 774 5.71 4.15 8.78
CA THR A 774 5.32 2.75 8.56
C THR A 774 6.21 2.10 7.51
N ALA A 775 6.41 2.76 6.36
CA ALA A 775 7.27 2.26 5.29
C ALA A 775 8.74 2.08 5.72
N VAL A 776 9.29 2.97 6.55
CA VAL A 776 10.65 2.78 7.10
C VAL A 776 10.72 1.49 7.91
N GLY A 777 9.71 1.25 8.76
CA GLY A 777 9.65 0.06 9.61
C GLY A 777 9.40 -1.26 8.85
N THR A 778 8.78 -1.23 7.67
CA THR A 778 8.41 -2.42 6.90
C THR A 778 9.26 -2.68 5.65
N LEU A 779 9.97 -1.67 5.14
CA LEU A 779 10.81 -1.79 3.95
C LEU A 779 12.31 -1.60 4.24
N ALA A 780 12.68 -0.63 5.09
CA ALA A 780 14.09 -0.31 5.36
C ALA A 780 14.67 -1.12 6.51
N VAL A 781 14.10 -1.02 7.73
CA VAL A 781 14.60 -1.70 8.94
C VAL A 781 14.80 -3.22 8.75
N PRO A 782 13.90 -3.96 8.07
CA PRO A 782 14.08 -5.41 7.89
C PRO A 782 15.38 -5.83 7.20
N VAL A 783 16.00 -4.94 6.39
CA VAL A 783 17.28 -5.21 5.71
C VAL A 783 18.39 -5.54 6.71
N ILE A 784 18.50 -4.72 7.76
CA ILE A 784 19.52 -4.89 8.80
C ILE A 784 19.05 -5.86 9.88
N GLU A 785 17.74 -5.90 10.18
CA GLU A 785 17.15 -6.78 11.18
C GLU A 785 17.34 -8.28 10.88
N TYR A 786 17.38 -8.66 9.61
CA TYR A 786 17.72 -10.02 9.21
C TYR A 786 19.10 -10.46 9.72
N SER A 787 20.06 -9.53 9.80
CA SER A 787 21.43 -9.83 10.21
C SER A 787 21.67 -9.86 11.73
N PHE A 788 20.74 -9.34 12.53
CA PHE A 788 20.90 -9.27 13.98
C PHE A 788 20.92 -10.67 14.60
N GLY A 789 21.90 -10.92 15.47
CA GLY A 789 22.23 -12.22 16.08
C GLY A 789 23.23 -13.04 15.27
N LEU A 790 23.29 -12.83 13.97
CA LEU A 790 24.22 -13.53 13.09
C LEU A 790 25.51 -12.73 12.91
N VAL A 791 25.39 -11.49 12.43
CA VAL A 791 26.49 -10.56 12.18
C VAL A 791 26.90 -9.87 13.49
N ASP A 792 28.20 -9.67 13.68
CA ASP A 792 28.77 -9.16 14.93
C ASP A 792 28.65 -7.63 15.03
N TRP A 793 27.42 -7.13 15.16
CA TRP A 793 27.15 -5.71 15.34
C TRP A 793 27.58 -5.22 16.73
N THR A 794 28.37 -4.15 16.79
CA THR A 794 28.68 -3.49 18.08
C THR A 794 27.58 -2.49 18.46
N LYS A 795 27.49 -2.16 19.76
CA LYS A 795 26.52 -1.17 20.25
C LYS A 795 26.75 0.20 19.62
N GLU A 796 28.01 0.57 19.39
CA GLU A 796 28.42 1.82 18.75
C GLU A 796 27.95 1.86 17.29
N GLU A 797 28.09 0.76 16.54
CA GLU A 797 27.63 0.69 15.17
C GLU A 797 26.11 0.86 15.07
N ILE A 798 25.37 0.16 15.93
CA ILE A 798 23.90 0.25 15.99
C ILE A 798 23.47 1.67 16.36
N THR A 799 24.09 2.26 17.38
CA THR A 799 23.85 3.65 17.80
C THR A 799 24.15 4.63 16.67
N HIS A 800 25.22 4.40 15.92
CA HIS A 800 25.58 5.22 14.77
C HIS A 800 24.55 5.10 13.63
N LEU A 801 23.95 3.92 13.41
CA LEU A 801 22.84 3.77 12.45
C LEU A 801 21.62 4.58 12.85
N ASP A 802 21.23 4.57 14.14
CA ASP A 802 20.13 5.39 14.63
C ASP A 802 20.45 6.89 14.49
N ARG A 803 21.66 7.33 14.90
CA ARG A 803 22.10 8.73 14.72
C ARG A 803 22.07 9.17 13.27
N ARG A 804 22.60 8.35 12.34
CA ARG A 804 22.59 8.66 10.90
C ARG A 804 21.18 8.64 10.31
N THR A 805 20.32 7.74 10.77
CA THR A 805 18.89 7.73 10.40
C THR A 805 18.24 9.05 10.79
N ARG A 806 18.44 9.51 12.03
CA ARG A 806 17.92 10.81 12.51
C ARG A 806 18.48 11.97 11.70
N LYS A 807 19.78 11.99 11.40
CA LYS A 807 20.39 13.02 10.53
C LYS A 807 19.70 13.08 9.16
N ILE A 808 19.46 11.93 8.52
CA ILE A 808 18.76 11.86 7.23
C ILE A 808 17.30 12.33 7.37
N LEU A 809 16.60 11.96 8.43
CA LEU A 809 15.25 12.46 8.70
C LEU A 809 15.26 13.99 8.83
N THR A 810 16.20 14.56 9.58
CA THR A 810 16.35 16.00 9.73
C THR A 810 16.64 16.72 8.42
N MET A 811 17.56 16.19 7.60
CA MET A 811 17.86 16.75 6.27
C MET A 811 16.66 16.74 5.32
N ASN A 812 15.66 15.88 5.55
CA ASN A 812 14.44 15.79 4.75
C ASN A 812 13.23 16.43 5.45
N GLY A 813 13.44 17.27 6.47
CA GLY A 813 12.37 17.93 7.22
C GLY A 813 11.50 16.98 8.06
N ALA A 814 11.85 15.70 8.13
CA ALA A 814 11.09 14.67 8.80
C ALA A 814 11.41 14.55 10.30
N LEU A 815 12.36 15.32 10.84
CA LEU A 815 12.66 15.43 12.27
C LEU A 815 13.28 16.79 12.56
N HIS A 816 12.72 17.57 13.49
CA HIS A 816 13.31 18.84 13.89
C HIS A 816 14.61 18.61 14.69
N PRO A 817 15.70 19.35 14.46
CA PRO A 817 17.01 19.11 15.12
C PRO A 817 16.99 19.18 16.65
N LYS A 818 16.04 19.95 17.22
CA LYS A 818 15.89 20.17 18.67
C LYS A 818 14.70 19.42 19.28
N ALA A 819 13.91 18.71 18.47
CA ALA A 819 12.79 17.91 18.97
C ALA A 819 13.29 16.69 19.74
N ASP A 820 12.38 16.11 20.54
CA ASP A 820 12.71 14.98 21.38
C ASP A 820 13.02 13.72 20.56
N VAL A 821 14.15 13.11 20.86
CA VAL A 821 14.62 11.92 20.16
C VAL A 821 13.89 10.67 20.63
N ASP A 822 13.53 10.56 21.90
CA ASP A 822 12.85 9.37 22.45
C ASP A 822 11.41 9.30 21.92
N ARG A 823 10.72 10.45 21.86
CA ARG A 823 9.38 10.62 21.30
C ARG A 823 9.24 10.15 19.84
N LEU A 824 10.32 10.25 19.06
CA LEU A 824 10.35 9.73 17.68
C LEU A 824 10.04 8.22 17.64
N TYR A 825 10.48 7.48 18.65
CA TYR A 825 10.37 6.02 18.75
C TYR A 825 9.19 5.55 19.63
N VAL A 826 8.63 6.43 20.45
CA VAL A 826 7.37 6.18 21.17
C VAL A 826 6.24 5.90 20.18
N SER A 827 5.36 4.96 20.52
CA SER A 827 4.27 4.54 19.67
C SER A 827 3.28 5.68 19.39
N ARG A 828 2.61 5.64 18.23
CA ARG A 828 1.62 6.65 17.83
C ARG A 828 0.37 6.68 18.71
N LYS A 829 0.04 5.57 19.39
CA LYS A 829 -1.08 5.53 20.35
C LYS A 829 -0.75 6.24 21.67
N ASP A 830 0.54 6.42 21.95
CA ASP A 830 1.05 7.01 23.19
C ASP A 830 1.64 8.42 22.96
N GLY A 831 1.31 9.08 21.83
CA GLY A 831 1.70 10.47 21.55
C GLY A 831 3.06 10.64 20.85
N GLY A 832 3.73 9.53 20.53
CA GLY A 832 4.97 9.52 19.75
C GLY A 832 4.76 9.35 18.24
N ARG A 833 5.86 9.18 17.50
CA ARG A 833 5.82 9.08 16.02
C ARG A 833 5.94 7.67 15.48
N GLY A 834 6.27 6.70 16.33
CA GLY A 834 6.24 5.26 16.05
C GLY A 834 7.33 4.78 15.09
N LEU A 835 8.46 5.50 14.97
CA LEU A 835 9.60 5.00 14.21
C LEU A 835 10.17 3.76 14.92
N ARG A 836 10.45 2.70 14.18
CA ARG A 836 11.16 1.54 14.74
C ARG A 836 12.62 1.92 14.99
N GLN A 837 13.02 2.00 16.26
CA GLN A 837 14.42 2.20 16.64
C GLN A 837 15.26 1.00 16.23
N ILE A 838 16.44 1.25 15.65
CA ILE A 838 17.32 0.16 15.21
C ILE A 838 17.90 -0.58 16.42
N GLU A 839 18.28 0.15 17.47
CA GLU A 839 18.73 -0.45 18.73
C GLU A 839 17.68 -1.37 19.36
N ALA A 840 16.42 -0.92 19.44
CA ALA A 840 15.34 -1.76 19.95
C ALA A 840 15.09 -2.98 19.04
N ALA A 841 15.17 -2.82 17.71
CA ALA A 841 15.05 -3.94 16.78
C ALA A 841 16.18 -4.97 16.95
N TYR A 842 17.41 -4.50 17.19
CA TYR A 842 18.57 -5.34 17.53
C TYR A 842 18.33 -6.12 18.81
N GLN A 843 17.99 -5.45 19.91
CA GLN A 843 17.72 -6.11 21.20
C GLN A 843 16.58 -7.14 21.07
N ASN A 844 15.48 -6.76 20.42
CA ASN A 844 14.34 -7.66 20.20
C ASN A 844 14.71 -8.89 19.39
N ALA A 845 15.55 -8.75 18.36
CA ALA A 845 15.99 -9.88 17.55
C ALA A 845 16.89 -10.84 18.35
N ILE A 846 17.83 -10.31 19.14
CA ILE A 846 18.72 -11.11 20.00
C ILE A 846 17.90 -11.85 21.07
N ILE A 847 17.03 -11.14 21.79
CA ILE A 847 16.15 -11.74 22.81
C ILE A 847 15.25 -12.80 22.18
N GLY A 848 14.65 -12.51 21.03
CA GLY A 848 13.81 -13.46 20.30
C GLY A 848 14.56 -14.74 19.90
N MET A 849 15.81 -14.63 19.47
CA MET A 849 16.66 -15.80 19.20
C MET A 849 17.02 -16.56 20.48
N GLY A 850 17.38 -15.86 21.56
CA GLY A 850 17.65 -16.50 22.85
C GLY A 850 16.46 -17.31 23.37
N LYS A 851 15.25 -16.73 23.35
CA LYS A 851 14.00 -17.43 23.70
C LYS A 851 13.75 -18.65 22.82
N TYR A 852 14.01 -18.53 21.53
CA TYR A 852 13.85 -19.63 20.59
C TYR A 852 14.76 -20.80 20.94
N ILE A 853 16.04 -20.53 21.13
CA ILE A 853 17.02 -21.55 21.51
C ILE A 853 16.62 -22.23 22.83
N GLU A 854 16.24 -21.47 23.87
CA GLU A 854 15.84 -22.05 25.16
C GLU A 854 14.56 -22.88 25.08
N SER A 855 13.59 -22.48 24.25
CA SER A 855 12.34 -23.23 24.07
C SER A 855 12.49 -24.50 23.24
N HIS A 856 13.65 -24.74 22.63
CA HIS A 856 13.94 -25.91 21.78
C HIS A 856 15.14 -26.70 22.31
N ARG A 857 15.31 -26.76 23.64
CA ARG A 857 16.38 -27.54 24.31
C ARG A 857 16.35 -29.04 23.97
N GLU A 858 15.18 -29.56 23.61
CA GLU A 858 15.00 -30.97 23.21
C GLU A 858 15.50 -31.26 21.79
N ASP A 859 15.72 -30.24 20.95
CA ASP A 859 16.28 -30.47 19.61
C ASP A 859 17.75 -30.91 19.73
N PRO A 860 18.13 -32.05 19.10
CA PRO A 860 19.45 -32.64 19.31
C PRO A 860 20.62 -31.79 18.77
N ILE A 861 20.36 -30.88 17.82
CA ILE A 861 21.37 -29.97 17.29
C ILE A 861 21.43 -28.71 18.16
N LEU A 862 20.27 -28.15 18.55
CA LEU A 862 20.22 -26.97 19.40
C LEU A 862 20.70 -27.24 20.83
N ALA A 863 20.49 -28.43 21.39
CA ALA A 863 21.03 -28.82 22.69
C ALA A 863 22.56 -28.67 22.72
N GLN A 864 23.24 -29.10 21.64
CA GLN A 864 24.68 -28.95 21.50
C GLN A 864 25.09 -27.49 21.30
N VAL A 865 24.28 -26.70 20.58
CA VAL A 865 24.48 -25.25 20.47
C VAL A 865 24.43 -24.57 21.82
N ILE A 866 23.44 -24.89 22.66
CA ILE A 866 23.31 -24.34 24.02
C ILE A 866 24.53 -24.67 24.84
N HIS A 867 24.93 -25.94 24.86
CA HIS A 867 26.12 -26.39 25.59
C HIS A 867 27.39 -25.69 25.10
N ALA A 868 27.55 -25.51 23.79
CA ALA A 868 28.68 -24.80 23.21
C ALA A 868 28.65 -23.29 23.53
N GLU A 869 27.49 -22.65 23.53
CA GLU A 869 27.33 -21.24 23.88
C GLU A 869 27.56 -20.96 25.37
N GLU A 870 27.16 -21.87 26.27
CA GLU A 870 27.39 -21.77 27.71
C GLU A 870 28.88 -21.84 28.05
N LYS A 871 29.64 -22.68 27.33
CA LYS A 871 31.09 -22.84 27.52
C LYS A 871 31.96 -21.80 26.79
N THR A 872 31.41 -21.03 25.85
CA THR A 872 32.18 -20.02 25.09
C THR A 872 32.15 -18.63 25.74
N THR A 873 33.23 -17.85 25.59
CA THR A 873 33.37 -16.51 26.16
C THR A 873 32.51 -15.46 25.42
N LYS A 874 31.80 -14.62 26.19
CA LYS A 874 31.08 -13.34 25.91
C LYS A 874 30.30 -13.09 24.59
N LYS A 875 30.29 -13.99 23.58
CA LYS A 875 29.78 -13.72 22.22
C LYS A 875 28.61 -14.58 21.73
N GLY A 876 28.15 -15.58 22.50
CA GLY A 876 26.98 -16.40 22.16
C GLY A 876 25.67 -15.59 22.17
N VAL A 877 24.73 -15.93 21.30
CA VAL A 877 23.46 -15.20 21.14
C VAL A 877 22.60 -15.33 22.41
N LEU A 878 22.56 -16.52 23.01
CA LEU A 878 21.82 -16.78 24.25
C LEU A 878 22.39 -15.95 25.41
N LYS A 879 23.71 -15.97 25.58
CA LYS A 879 24.40 -15.17 26.61
C LYS A 879 24.15 -13.67 26.42
N ARG A 880 24.19 -13.19 25.18
CA ARG A 880 23.89 -11.78 24.88
C ARG A 880 22.42 -11.43 25.14
N ALA A 881 21.49 -12.34 24.86
CA ALA A 881 20.08 -12.15 25.20
C ALA A 881 19.88 -11.98 26.71
N LYS A 882 20.43 -12.88 27.51
CA LYS A 882 20.40 -12.80 28.98
C LYS A 882 21.03 -11.50 29.49
N GLN A 883 22.18 -11.12 28.95
CA GLN A 883 22.85 -9.85 29.28
C GLN A 883 21.98 -8.62 28.95
N ILE A 884 21.34 -8.57 27.77
CA ILE A 884 20.47 -7.46 27.39
C ILE A 884 19.24 -7.37 28.31
N VAL A 885 18.67 -8.51 28.72
CA VAL A 885 17.56 -8.51 29.69
C VAL A 885 18.03 -7.98 31.05
N GLN A 886 19.18 -8.43 31.54
CA GLN A 886 19.80 -7.94 32.77
C GLN A 886 20.05 -6.42 32.72
N GLU A 887 20.68 -5.93 31.65
CA GLU A 887 20.94 -4.50 31.41
C GLU A 887 19.64 -3.67 31.38
N ASN A 888 18.53 -4.25 30.93
CA ASN A 888 17.24 -3.57 30.84
C ASN A 888 16.45 -3.55 32.16
N LYS A 889 16.73 -4.48 33.08
CA LYS A 889 16.14 -4.57 34.43
C LYS A 889 16.95 -3.82 35.50
N GLU A 890 17.90 -2.96 35.11
CA GLU A 890 18.68 -2.13 36.04
C GLU A 890 19.40 -2.95 37.14
N ASN A 891 19.86 -4.16 36.79
CA ASN A 891 20.62 -5.09 37.63
C ASN A 891 19.84 -5.91 38.67
N GLU A 892 18.51 -6.00 38.62
CA GLU A 892 17.76 -7.03 39.38
C GLU A 892 18.22 -8.45 39.00
N ILE A 893 18.37 -9.37 39.96
CA ILE A 893 18.80 -10.77 39.70
C ILE A 893 17.77 -11.44 38.78
N MET A 894 18.24 -12.01 37.67
CA MET A 894 17.39 -12.76 36.74
C MET A 894 17.23 -14.21 37.23
N GLU A 895 16.01 -14.59 37.62
CA GLU A 895 15.67 -15.98 37.96
C GLU A 895 15.61 -16.87 36.70
N GLU A 896 15.68 -18.18 36.92
CA GLU A 896 15.60 -19.18 35.86
C GLU A 896 14.24 -19.14 35.14
N GLY A 897 14.23 -19.28 33.80
CA GLY A 897 13.00 -19.22 32.99
C GLY A 897 12.46 -17.82 32.66
N GLN A 898 12.95 -16.74 33.27
CA GLN A 898 12.44 -15.37 33.05
C GLN A 898 12.67 -14.81 31.63
N LEU A 899 13.67 -15.30 30.88
CA LEU A 899 13.89 -14.89 29.49
C LEU A 899 12.66 -15.20 28.62
N ALA A 900 11.98 -16.32 28.86
CA ALA A 900 10.81 -16.75 28.10
C ALA A 900 9.64 -15.75 28.23
N THR A 901 9.41 -15.20 29.42
CA THR A 901 8.27 -14.30 29.71
C THR A 901 8.57 -12.82 29.44
N TYR A 902 9.82 -12.42 29.24
CA TYR A 902 10.21 -11.01 29.08
C TYR A 902 9.63 -10.32 27.82
N ASN A 903 8.79 -9.28 28.01
CA ASN A 903 8.23 -8.49 26.90
C ASN A 903 9.10 -7.26 26.58
N SER A 904 10.16 -7.47 25.79
CA SER A 904 11.13 -6.44 25.42
C SER A 904 10.51 -5.21 24.72
N LYS A 905 9.47 -5.41 23.91
CA LYS A 905 8.78 -4.32 23.20
C LYS A 905 8.02 -3.42 24.17
N ALA A 906 7.25 -4.01 25.09
CA ALA A 906 6.50 -3.24 26.08
C ALA A 906 7.43 -2.47 27.01
N GLN A 907 8.49 -3.12 27.50
CA GLN A 907 9.46 -2.50 28.39
C GLN A 907 10.22 -1.34 27.72
N SER A 908 10.64 -1.52 26.46
CA SER A 908 11.28 -0.46 25.68
C SER A 908 10.37 0.76 25.52
N GLN A 909 9.06 0.55 25.26
CA GLN A 909 8.10 1.66 25.17
C GLN A 909 7.89 2.36 26.51
N LYS A 910 7.76 1.62 27.62
CA LYS A 910 7.65 2.18 28.98
C LYS A 910 8.86 3.07 29.30
N LYS A 911 10.08 2.59 29.02
CA LYS A 911 11.33 3.35 29.22
C LYS A 911 11.41 4.62 28.38
N LEU A 912 11.02 4.57 27.10
CA LEU A 912 11.00 5.74 26.22
C LEU A 912 9.99 6.80 26.69
N ILE A 913 8.79 6.37 27.10
CA ILE A 913 7.75 7.28 27.61
C ILE A 913 8.22 7.94 28.90
N GLY A 914 8.76 7.17 29.86
CA GLY A 914 9.29 7.72 31.11
C GLY A 914 10.41 8.74 30.90
N LYS A 915 11.37 8.44 30.00
CA LYS A 915 12.44 9.38 29.64
C LYS A 915 11.92 10.67 29.00
N TRP A 916 10.87 10.59 28.19
CA TRP A 916 10.26 11.76 27.59
C TRP A 916 9.51 12.59 28.63
N GLU A 917 8.73 11.95 29.51
CA GLU A 917 7.94 12.60 30.56
C GLU A 917 8.79 13.37 31.58
N GLN A 918 9.96 12.83 31.94
CA GLN A 918 10.87 13.42 32.91
C GLN A 918 11.57 14.70 32.40
N LYS A 919 11.58 14.95 31.08
CA LYS A 919 12.22 16.14 30.52
C LYS A 919 11.42 17.39 30.87
N LYS A 920 12.05 18.33 31.58
CA LYS A 920 11.41 19.59 32.05
C LYS A 920 10.70 20.38 30.96
N LEU A 921 11.27 20.41 29.74
CA LEU A 921 10.74 21.14 28.60
C LEU A 921 9.90 20.24 27.68
N HIS A 922 10.53 19.24 27.05
CA HIS A 922 9.87 18.34 26.09
C HIS A 922 8.71 17.53 26.68
N GLY A 923 8.74 17.22 27.99
CA GLY A 923 7.74 16.42 28.67
C GLY A 923 6.47 17.18 29.06
N GLN A 924 6.43 18.51 28.96
CA GLN A 924 5.27 19.32 29.37
C GLN A 924 4.00 18.95 28.61
N TYR A 925 4.12 18.73 27.29
CA TYR A 925 2.98 18.32 26.47
C TYR A 925 2.42 16.96 26.90
N LEU A 926 3.29 15.98 27.19
CA LEU A 926 2.86 14.66 27.66
C LEU A 926 2.11 14.75 29.01
N LYS A 927 2.62 15.56 29.94
CA LYS A 927 1.94 15.82 31.22
C LYS A 927 0.55 16.44 31.01
N ARG A 928 0.44 17.44 30.12
CA ARG A 928 -0.84 18.09 29.82
C ARG A 928 -1.87 17.14 29.23
N ILE A 929 -1.48 16.29 28.27
CA ILE A 929 -2.42 15.38 27.59
C ILE A 929 -2.76 14.13 28.43
N ASN A 930 -2.03 13.89 29.52
CA ASN A 930 -2.33 12.85 30.51
C ASN A 930 -3.26 13.35 31.63
N ALA A 931 -3.63 14.63 31.63
CA ALA A 931 -4.60 15.15 32.59
C ALA A 931 -6.00 14.54 32.37
N GLU A 932 -6.76 14.42 33.46
CA GLU A 932 -8.06 13.72 33.48
C GLU A 932 -9.11 14.34 32.56
N ASP A 933 -9.01 15.64 32.28
CA ASP A 933 -9.94 16.38 31.43
C ASP A 933 -9.73 16.14 29.92
N ILE A 934 -8.65 15.44 29.54
CA ILE A 934 -8.27 15.19 28.14
C ILE A 934 -8.59 13.77 27.69
N ASN A 935 -9.21 13.67 26.51
CA ASN A 935 -9.37 12.39 25.83
C ASN A 935 -8.07 12.00 25.13
N LYS A 936 -7.23 11.22 25.80
CA LYS A 936 -5.93 10.76 25.25
C LYS A 936 -6.06 10.06 23.89
N LYS A 937 -7.11 9.25 23.70
CA LYS A 937 -7.33 8.51 22.44
C LYS A 937 -7.65 9.47 21.28
N SER A 938 -8.55 10.43 21.50
CA SER A 938 -8.89 11.45 20.50
C SER A 938 -7.73 12.40 20.23
N THR A 939 -7.00 12.82 21.26
CA THR A 939 -5.77 13.63 21.14
C THR A 939 -4.74 13.00 20.21
N HIS A 940 -4.56 11.68 20.24
CA HIS A 940 -3.60 10.99 19.37
C HIS A 940 -4.16 10.57 17.99
N ASN A 941 -5.41 10.87 17.66
CA ASN A 941 -6.01 10.43 16.39
C ASN A 941 -5.32 11.05 15.17
N TRP A 942 -4.86 12.30 15.22
CA TRP A 942 -4.09 12.89 14.12
C TRP A 942 -2.78 12.15 13.82
N LEU A 943 -2.09 11.61 14.84
CA LEU A 943 -0.90 10.75 14.63
C LEU A 943 -1.27 9.39 14.05
N ARG A 944 -2.42 8.83 14.44
CA ARG A 944 -2.84 7.47 14.07
C ARG A 944 -3.62 7.38 12.76
N ARG A 945 -4.38 8.41 12.42
CA ARG A 945 -5.36 8.45 11.33
C ARG A 945 -5.26 9.70 10.46
N GLY A 946 -4.63 10.76 10.97
CA GLY A 946 -4.42 12.02 10.24
C GLY A 946 -3.56 11.83 9.00
N LYS A 947 -3.64 12.82 8.11
CA LYS A 947 -3.05 12.82 6.77
C LYS A 947 -2.01 13.92 6.59
N LEU A 948 -1.41 14.39 7.67
CA LEU A 948 -0.37 15.40 7.62
C LEU A 948 0.86 14.93 6.85
N LYS A 949 1.47 15.87 6.11
CA LYS A 949 2.81 15.68 5.55
C LYS A 949 3.82 15.48 6.68
N ILE A 950 4.88 14.72 6.44
CA ILE A 950 5.85 14.35 7.47
C ILE A 950 6.56 15.56 8.08
N GLU A 951 6.76 16.60 7.28
CA GLU A 951 7.38 17.86 7.67
C GLU A 951 6.44 18.68 8.57
N THR A 952 5.13 18.64 8.30
CA THR A 952 4.13 19.26 9.18
C THR A 952 3.99 18.48 10.47
N GLU A 953 3.93 17.15 10.42
CA GLU A 953 3.90 16.30 11.61
C GLU A 953 5.14 16.53 12.50
N ALA A 954 6.33 16.56 11.90
CA ALA A 954 7.58 16.81 12.63
C ALA A 954 7.64 18.20 13.24
N PHE A 955 7.16 19.23 12.52
CA PHE A 955 7.15 20.61 13.00
C PHE A 955 6.17 20.82 14.15
N ILE A 956 4.96 20.24 14.07
CA ILE A 956 3.99 20.25 15.17
C ILE A 956 4.53 19.50 16.39
N THR A 957 5.17 18.35 16.18
CA THR A 957 5.82 17.60 17.27
C THR A 957 6.88 18.47 17.96
N ALA A 958 7.68 19.22 17.19
CA ALA A 958 8.67 20.15 17.73
C ALA A 958 8.04 21.33 18.49
N ALA A 959 6.88 21.83 18.05
CA ALA A 959 6.13 22.85 18.78
C ALA A 959 5.62 22.32 20.14
N GLN A 960 5.07 21.10 20.14
CA GLN A 960 4.63 20.41 21.37
C GLN A 960 5.81 20.16 22.33
N ASP A 961 6.97 19.84 21.79
CA ASP A 961 8.22 19.65 22.53
C ASP A 961 8.84 20.99 23.02
N GLN A 962 8.22 22.14 22.73
CA GLN A 962 8.73 23.49 23.00
C GLN A 962 10.13 23.72 22.41
N ALA A 963 10.42 23.09 21.27
CA ALA A 963 11.75 23.05 20.65
C ALA A 963 11.92 24.07 19.51
N LEU A 964 10.90 24.87 19.20
CA LEU A 964 10.99 25.92 18.18
C LEU A 964 11.61 27.19 18.78
N ARG A 965 12.28 27.97 17.94
CA ARG A 965 13.12 29.10 18.34
C ARG A 965 12.31 30.38 18.57
N THR A 966 11.58 30.45 19.66
CA THR A 966 10.92 31.69 20.12
C THR A 966 11.88 32.57 20.92
N HIS A 967 11.57 33.86 21.11
CA HIS A 967 12.40 34.74 21.95
C HIS A 967 12.49 34.25 23.40
N ASN A 968 11.43 33.66 23.96
CA ASN A 968 11.49 33.03 25.29
C ASN A 968 12.48 31.85 25.30
N TYR A 969 12.45 31.01 24.27
CA TYR A 969 13.43 29.93 24.12
C TYR A 969 14.86 30.49 23.97
N GLU A 970 15.06 31.57 23.21
CA GLU A 970 16.36 32.22 23.06
C GLU A 970 16.90 32.83 24.36
N LYS A 971 16.02 33.43 25.16
CA LYS A 971 16.37 34.02 26.45
C LYS A 971 16.64 32.96 27.52
N VAL A 972 15.69 32.05 27.72
CA VAL A 972 15.72 31.12 28.86
C VAL A 972 16.60 29.90 28.58
N ILE A 973 16.57 29.37 27.34
CA ILE A 973 17.25 28.11 27.00
C ILE A 973 18.60 28.36 26.34
N LEU A 974 18.66 29.22 25.31
CA LEU A 974 19.91 29.49 24.60
C LEU A 974 20.76 30.57 25.29
N LYS A 975 20.16 31.42 26.14
CA LYS A 975 20.82 32.56 26.80
C LYS A 975 21.53 33.49 25.82
N VAL A 976 20.99 33.63 24.60
CA VAL A 976 21.53 34.51 23.54
C VAL A 976 20.74 35.80 23.37
N ARG A 977 19.64 35.95 24.11
CA ARG A 977 18.74 37.11 24.07
C ARG A 977 18.44 37.59 25.49
N GLN A 978 18.35 38.90 25.68
CA GLN A 978 18.09 39.50 27.01
C GLN A 978 16.58 39.63 27.32
N ASP A 979 15.78 40.08 26.35
CA ASP A 979 14.32 40.15 26.46
C ASP A 979 13.65 38.96 25.77
N ASP A 980 12.40 38.68 26.13
CA ASP A 980 11.58 37.67 25.49
C ASP A 980 10.25 38.23 24.97
N LYS A 981 10.17 39.54 24.70
CA LYS A 981 8.94 40.14 24.18
C LYS A 981 8.59 39.57 22.82
N CYS A 982 7.31 39.36 22.57
CA CYS A 982 6.81 38.83 21.29
C CYS A 982 7.21 39.73 20.12
N ARG A 983 7.82 39.14 19.07
CA ARG A 983 8.23 39.85 17.85
C ARG A 983 7.07 40.49 17.09
N ILE A 984 5.85 40.06 17.37
CA ILE A 984 4.62 40.55 16.74
C ILE A 984 3.97 41.64 17.59
N CYS A 985 3.61 41.36 18.84
CA CYS A 985 2.86 42.31 19.68
C CYS A 985 3.67 43.11 20.69
N GLN A 986 4.95 42.79 20.88
CA GLN A 986 5.91 43.49 21.75
C GLN A 986 5.47 43.67 23.22
N SER A 987 4.41 42.99 23.66
CA SER A 987 3.83 43.18 25.01
C SER A 987 4.07 41.99 25.93
N GLN A 988 3.77 40.78 25.48
CA GLN A 988 3.87 39.55 26.27
C GLN A 988 5.10 38.72 25.89
N SER A 989 5.48 37.77 26.76
CA SER A 989 6.56 36.81 26.48
C SER A 989 6.24 35.92 25.27
N GLU A 990 7.20 35.79 24.35
CA GLU A 990 7.09 34.98 23.14
C GLU A 990 7.28 33.48 23.44
N THR A 991 6.22 32.86 23.95
CA THR A 991 6.13 31.41 24.09
C THR A 991 5.39 30.80 22.89
N ILE A 992 5.46 29.47 22.74
CA ILE A 992 4.66 28.76 21.74
C ILE A 992 3.17 29.03 21.96
N ASP A 993 2.69 28.91 23.20
CA ASP A 993 1.29 29.18 23.57
C ASP A 993 0.85 30.60 23.16
N HIS A 994 1.73 31.60 23.39
CA HIS A 994 1.46 32.97 23.00
C HIS A 994 1.32 33.11 21.47
N LEU A 995 2.24 32.53 20.69
CA LEU A 995 2.20 32.62 19.22
C LEU A 995 1.04 31.87 18.58
N ILE A 996 0.55 30.79 19.20
CA ILE A 996 -0.52 29.97 18.61
C ILE A 996 -1.91 30.34 19.08
N SER A 997 -2.06 31.10 20.17
CA SER A 997 -3.38 31.42 20.74
C SER A 997 -3.46 32.68 21.62
N GLY A 998 -2.33 33.25 22.06
CA GLY A 998 -2.32 34.37 23.02
C GLY A 998 -2.07 35.75 22.43
N CYS A 999 -1.45 35.85 21.26
CA CYS A 999 -1.12 37.15 20.64
C CYS A 999 -2.37 37.87 20.09
N PRO A 1000 -2.70 39.09 20.57
CA PRO A 1000 -3.91 39.81 20.15
C PRO A 1000 -3.84 40.30 18.69
N ILE A 1001 -2.63 40.54 18.16
CA ILE A 1001 -2.45 40.94 16.76
C ILE A 1001 -2.74 39.77 15.82
N LEU A 1002 -2.26 38.56 16.16
CA LEU A 1002 -2.51 37.36 15.36
C LEU A 1002 -3.99 36.92 15.44
N ALA A 1003 -4.67 37.23 16.54
CA ALA A 1003 -6.08 36.92 16.71
C ALA A 1003 -6.99 37.52 15.63
N LYS A 1004 -6.67 38.73 15.17
CA LYS A 1004 -7.47 39.46 14.17
C LYS A 1004 -7.48 38.83 12.77
N HIS A 1005 -6.48 38.01 12.45
CA HIS A 1005 -6.33 37.44 11.10
C HIS A 1005 -6.00 35.95 11.12
N GLU A 1006 -4.84 35.59 11.67
CA GLU A 1006 -4.30 34.22 11.59
C GLU A 1006 -5.15 33.21 12.38
N TYR A 1007 -5.57 33.56 13.61
CA TYR A 1007 -6.40 32.66 14.41
C TYR A 1007 -7.80 32.52 13.83
N LEU A 1008 -8.34 33.62 13.30
CA LEU A 1008 -9.63 33.65 12.61
C LEU A 1008 -9.61 32.79 11.34
N GLU A 1009 -8.55 32.83 10.54
CA GLU A 1009 -8.44 31.97 9.34
C GLU A 1009 -8.38 30.48 9.72
N ARG A 1010 -7.62 30.11 10.75
CA ARG A 1010 -7.55 28.72 11.25
C ARG A 1010 -8.92 28.26 11.76
N HIS A 1011 -9.61 29.12 12.50
CA HIS A 1011 -10.96 28.89 13.00
C HIS A 1011 -11.95 28.67 11.85
N ASN A 1012 -12.01 29.60 10.89
CA ASN A 1012 -12.97 29.58 9.79
C ASN A 1012 -12.80 28.35 8.89
N LYS A 1013 -11.60 27.78 8.76
CA LYS A 1013 -11.40 26.51 8.03
C LYS A 1013 -12.08 25.33 8.72
N ILE A 1014 -12.15 25.31 10.04
CA ILE A 1014 -12.90 24.28 10.77
C ILE A 1014 -14.39 24.48 10.54
N CYS A 1015 -14.89 25.71 10.66
CA CYS A 1015 -16.30 26.03 10.39
C CYS A 1015 -16.68 25.70 8.93
N GLN A 1016 -15.81 25.99 7.97
CA GLN A 1016 -15.96 25.61 6.56
C GLN A 1016 -16.11 24.09 6.39
N TYR A 1017 -15.28 23.30 7.07
CA TYR A 1017 -15.37 21.84 7.03
C TYR A 1017 -16.66 21.31 7.68
N LEU A 1018 -17.06 21.87 8.82
CA LEU A 1018 -18.31 21.49 9.50
C LEU A 1018 -19.52 21.82 8.63
N HIS A 1019 -19.60 23.04 8.11
CA HIS A 1019 -20.66 23.47 7.20
C HIS A 1019 -20.75 22.58 5.95
N TRP A 1020 -19.61 22.31 5.29
CA TRP A 1020 -19.56 21.41 4.14
C TRP A 1020 -20.04 20.00 4.49
N SER A 1021 -19.65 19.49 5.66
CA SER A 1021 -20.03 18.15 6.11
C SER A 1021 -21.54 18.07 6.40
N ILE A 1022 -22.10 19.08 7.06
CA ILE A 1022 -23.54 19.20 7.35
C ILE A 1022 -24.33 19.23 6.03
N CYS A 1023 -23.99 20.16 5.13
CA CYS A 1023 -24.71 20.29 3.86
C CYS A 1023 -24.65 18.99 3.03
N ARG A 1024 -23.52 18.28 3.09
CA ARG A 1024 -23.35 17.01 2.41
C ARG A 1024 -24.18 15.88 3.02
N GLU A 1025 -24.30 15.83 4.35
CA GLU A 1025 -25.09 14.82 5.05
C GLU A 1025 -26.59 14.95 4.74
N TYR A 1026 -27.09 16.18 4.65
CA TYR A 1026 -28.49 16.47 4.29
C TYR A 1026 -28.76 16.51 2.78
N GLY A 1027 -27.76 16.23 1.93
CA GLY A 1027 -27.96 16.03 0.49
C GLY A 1027 -27.98 17.29 -0.38
N MET A 1028 -27.22 18.34 -0.02
CA MET A 1028 -27.13 19.55 -0.85
C MET A 1028 -26.45 19.26 -2.20
N ASP A 1029 -27.12 19.63 -3.29
CA ASP A 1029 -26.59 19.53 -4.65
C ASP A 1029 -25.50 20.57 -4.94
N GLY A 1030 -24.62 20.24 -5.89
CA GLY A 1030 -23.58 21.16 -6.37
C GLY A 1030 -22.41 21.40 -5.41
N LEU A 1031 -22.38 20.74 -4.25
CA LEU A 1031 -21.25 20.84 -3.32
C LEU A 1031 -19.94 20.37 -3.98
N PRO A 1032 -18.83 21.09 -3.76
CA PRO A 1032 -17.53 20.64 -4.24
C PRO A 1032 -17.15 19.31 -3.61
N LYS A 1033 -16.47 18.48 -4.40
CA LYS A 1033 -16.01 17.15 -3.97
C LYS A 1033 -15.11 17.22 -2.73
N GLU A 1034 -14.30 18.25 -2.63
CA GLU A 1034 -13.38 18.49 -1.52
C GLU A 1034 -13.78 19.72 -0.70
N TRP A 1035 -13.84 19.54 0.62
CA TRP A 1035 -14.33 20.56 1.57
C TRP A 1035 -13.56 21.88 1.53
N TYR A 1036 -12.26 21.86 1.22
CA TYR A 1036 -11.44 23.08 1.21
C TYR A 1036 -11.72 23.98 0.00
N ASN A 1037 -12.50 23.50 -0.98
CA ASN A 1037 -13.03 24.31 -2.07
C ASN A 1037 -14.44 24.84 -1.76
N HIS A 1038 -15.04 24.45 -0.62
CA HIS A 1038 -16.37 24.88 -0.20
C HIS A 1038 -16.37 26.33 0.24
N ILE A 1039 -17.37 27.10 -0.13
CA ILE A 1039 -17.55 28.45 0.40
C ILE A 1039 -18.87 28.43 1.17
N PRO A 1040 -18.87 28.55 2.50
CA PRO A 1040 -20.09 28.58 3.30
C PRO A 1040 -20.99 29.75 2.88
N SER A 1041 -22.25 29.47 2.59
CA SER A 1041 -23.25 30.50 2.34
C SER A 1041 -23.82 30.97 3.69
N PRO A 1042 -24.12 32.28 3.84
CA PRO A 1042 -24.76 32.82 5.06
C PRO A 1042 -25.99 32.04 5.51
N VAL A 1043 -26.82 31.63 4.56
CA VAL A 1043 -28.01 30.81 4.77
C VAL A 1043 -28.02 29.70 3.75
N THR A 1044 -28.20 28.46 4.21
CA THR A 1044 -28.33 27.29 3.35
C THR A 1044 -29.52 26.45 3.83
N THR A 1045 -30.52 26.25 2.97
CA THR A 1045 -31.62 25.32 3.24
C THR A 1045 -31.32 24.00 2.53
N VAL A 1046 -31.29 22.89 3.28
CA VAL A 1046 -30.97 21.56 2.77
C VAL A 1046 -31.93 20.55 3.39
N GLY A 1047 -32.84 20.00 2.59
CA GLY A 1047 -33.91 19.13 3.08
C GLY A 1047 -34.74 19.80 4.19
N PRO A 1048 -34.97 19.15 5.34
CA PRO A 1048 -35.71 19.74 6.47
C PRO A 1048 -34.87 20.74 7.31
N CYS A 1049 -33.60 20.95 6.95
CA CYS A 1049 -32.66 21.74 7.74
C CYS A 1049 -32.41 23.12 7.16
N THR A 1050 -32.31 24.12 8.03
CA THR A 1050 -31.77 25.45 7.74
C THR A 1050 -30.43 25.58 8.47
N VAL A 1051 -29.36 25.84 7.72
CA VAL A 1051 -28.01 26.10 8.22
C VAL A 1051 -27.72 27.59 8.09
N LEU A 1052 -27.46 28.26 9.20
CA LEU A 1052 -27.02 29.66 9.22
C LEU A 1052 -25.54 29.70 9.57
N TYR A 1053 -24.73 30.37 8.75
CA TYR A 1053 -23.28 30.49 8.92
C TYR A 1053 -22.90 31.92 9.26
N ASP A 1054 -22.26 32.13 10.40
CA ASP A 1054 -21.83 33.44 10.88
C ASP A 1054 -22.96 34.49 10.80
N GLN A 1055 -24.17 34.10 11.20
CA GLN A 1055 -25.37 34.95 11.18
C GLN A 1055 -25.80 35.37 12.58
N GLN A 1056 -26.20 36.64 12.70
CA GLN A 1056 -26.77 37.18 13.93
C GLN A 1056 -28.24 36.76 14.05
N ILE A 1057 -28.64 36.36 15.25
CA ILE A 1057 -30.04 36.12 15.59
C ILE A 1057 -30.62 37.35 16.27
N HIS A 1058 -31.73 37.82 15.74
CA HIS A 1058 -32.51 38.89 16.35
C HIS A 1058 -33.48 38.26 17.36
N THR A 1059 -33.50 38.80 18.57
CA THR A 1059 -34.32 38.38 19.70
C THR A 1059 -35.14 39.57 20.20
N ASP A 1060 -36.30 39.33 20.81
CA ASP A 1060 -37.17 40.36 21.42
C ASP A 1060 -36.49 41.07 22.60
N ARG A 1061 -35.58 40.37 23.28
CA ARG A 1061 -34.70 40.89 24.32
C ARG A 1061 -33.26 41.05 23.84
N THR A 1062 -32.54 42.02 24.37
CA THR A 1062 -31.12 42.21 24.05
C THR A 1062 -30.29 41.06 24.60
N VAL A 1063 -29.78 40.19 23.72
CA VAL A 1063 -28.82 39.13 24.06
C VAL A 1063 -27.43 39.53 23.56
N PRO A 1064 -26.45 39.79 24.44
CA PRO A 1064 -25.10 40.23 24.03
C PRO A 1064 -24.37 39.24 23.11
N ALA A 1065 -24.59 37.94 23.32
CA ALA A 1065 -24.01 36.88 22.51
C ALA A 1065 -25.08 36.24 21.61
N ASN A 1066 -25.34 36.86 20.47
CA ASN A 1066 -26.42 36.47 19.55
C ASN A 1066 -25.92 36.01 18.17
N LYS A 1067 -24.60 35.84 17.98
CA LYS A 1067 -23.99 35.41 16.73
C LYS A 1067 -23.17 34.13 16.94
N PRO A 1068 -23.78 32.94 16.84
CA PRO A 1068 -23.06 31.68 16.82
C PRO A 1068 -22.31 31.43 15.50
N ASP A 1069 -21.27 30.60 15.51
CA ASP A 1069 -20.49 30.29 14.30
C ASP A 1069 -21.35 29.55 13.24
N ILE A 1070 -22.09 28.52 13.67
CA ILE A 1070 -23.03 27.78 12.82
C ILE A 1070 -24.30 27.47 13.61
N ILE A 1071 -25.46 27.75 13.03
CA ILE A 1071 -26.77 27.35 13.56
C ILE A 1071 -27.34 26.29 12.64
N LEU A 1072 -27.68 25.12 13.18
CA LEU A 1072 -28.35 24.05 12.46
C LEU A 1072 -29.76 23.87 13.04
N ARG A 1073 -30.77 24.32 12.30
CA ARG A 1073 -32.18 24.21 12.68
C ARG A 1073 -32.86 23.12 11.86
N HIS A 1074 -33.53 22.19 12.50
CA HIS A 1074 -34.32 21.16 11.84
C HIS A 1074 -35.81 21.48 11.97
N ASN A 1075 -36.45 21.80 10.85
CA ASN A 1075 -37.80 22.36 10.85
C ASN A 1075 -38.88 21.31 11.18
N ALA A 1076 -38.68 20.05 10.78
CA ALA A 1076 -39.66 18.97 11.03
C ALA A 1076 -39.57 18.41 12.46
N GLU A 1077 -38.40 17.94 12.89
CA GLU A 1077 -38.15 17.42 14.25
C GLU A 1077 -38.05 18.50 15.36
N LYS A 1078 -38.22 19.79 15.03
CA LYS A 1078 -38.24 20.91 15.99
C LYS A 1078 -37.05 20.94 16.97
N TRP A 1079 -35.83 20.84 16.46
CA TRP A 1079 -34.61 21.07 17.25
C TRP A 1079 -33.66 22.06 16.57
N CYS A 1080 -32.82 22.70 17.38
CA CYS A 1080 -31.84 23.68 16.95
C CYS A 1080 -30.49 23.44 17.66
N LYS A 1081 -29.38 23.54 16.91
CA LYS A 1081 -28.03 23.33 17.43
C LYS A 1081 -27.18 24.56 17.15
N LEU A 1082 -26.65 25.18 18.21
CA LEU A 1082 -25.72 26.31 18.13
C LEU A 1082 -24.29 25.77 18.22
N ILE A 1083 -23.62 25.64 17.09
CA ILE A 1083 -22.29 25.03 17.01
C ILE A 1083 -21.24 26.12 17.13
N GLU A 1084 -20.37 26.00 18.13
CA GLU A 1084 -19.34 27.00 18.46
C GLU A 1084 -17.95 26.38 18.41
N VAL A 1085 -17.07 26.92 17.56
CA VAL A 1085 -15.73 26.41 17.35
C VAL A 1085 -14.72 27.20 18.20
N SER A 1086 -13.71 26.51 18.73
CA SER A 1086 -12.57 27.18 19.35
C SER A 1086 -11.28 26.41 19.18
N VAL A 1087 -10.18 27.15 18.99
CA VAL A 1087 -8.82 26.61 18.89
C VAL A 1087 -7.89 27.25 19.94
N PRO A 1088 -8.03 26.92 21.24
CA PRO A 1088 -7.26 27.54 22.32
C PRO A 1088 -5.88 26.89 22.52
N ALA A 1089 -5.06 27.46 23.42
CA ALA A 1089 -3.92 26.74 23.99
C ALA A 1089 -4.37 25.44 24.65
N GLU A 1090 -3.48 24.44 24.68
CA GLU A 1090 -3.79 23.10 25.22
C GLU A 1090 -4.31 23.16 26.66
N LYS A 1091 -3.74 24.04 27.50
CA LYS A 1091 -4.15 24.23 28.91
C LYS A 1091 -5.55 24.83 29.09
N ASN A 1092 -6.11 25.45 28.05
CA ASN A 1092 -7.37 26.19 28.14
C ASN A 1092 -8.54 25.47 27.47
N THR A 1093 -8.37 24.25 26.97
CA THR A 1093 -9.40 23.52 26.21
C THR A 1093 -10.70 23.36 27.01
N THR A 1094 -10.62 22.88 28.26
CA THR A 1094 -11.79 22.63 29.11
C THR A 1094 -12.44 23.91 29.59
N ALA A 1095 -11.65 24.90 30.02
CA ALA A 1095 -12.16 26.22 30.40
C ALA A 1095 -12.93 26.89 29.25
N LYS A 1096 -12.38 26.83 28.02
CA LYS A 1096 -13.05 27.39 26.84
C LYS A 1096 -14.34 26.67 26.46
N GLU A 1097 -14.46 25.39 26.78
CA GLU A 1097 -15.73 24.69 26.60
C GLU A 1097 -16.82 25.25 27.53
N ALA A 1098 -16.50 25.42 28.81
CA ALA A 1098 -17.42 25.99 29.80
C ALA A 1098 -17.81 27.43 29.43
N ASP A 1099 -16.82 28.25 29.06
CA ASP A 1099 -17.04 29.63 28.60
C ASP A 1099 -18.08 29.69 27.46
N LYS A 1100 -17.95 28.81 26.46
CA LYS A 1100 -18.82 28.80 25.28
C LYS A 1100 -20.25 28.40 25.61
N ARG A 1101 -20.44 27.41 26.50
CA ARG A 1101 -21.78 26.99 26.94
C ARG A 1101 -22.47 28.11 27.73
N LEU A 1102 -21.74 28.75 28.64
CA LEU A 1102 -22.29 29.85 29.43
C LEU A 1102 -22.62 31.06 28.56
N LYS A 1103 -21.72 31.42 27.63
CA LYS A 1103 -21.87 32.57 26.73
C LYS A 1103 -23.19 32.57 25.95
N TYR A 1104 -23.65 31.42 25.46
CA TYR A 1104 -24.84 31.32 24.61
C TYR A 1104 -26.09 30.84 25.34
N ARG A 1105 -26.05 30.67 26.67
CA ARG A 1105 -27.18 30.14 27.45
C ARG A 1105 -28.46 30.96 27.30
N ASN A 1106 -28.35 32.30 27.36
CA ASN A 1106 -29.51 33.18 27.15
C ASN A 1106 -30.05 33.08 25.73
N LEU A 1107 -29.18 32.93 24.72
CA LEU A 1107 -29.60 32.75 23.34
C LEU A 1107 -30.33 31.42 23.13
N GLU A 1108 -29.90 30.33 23.78
CA GLU A 1108 -30.61 29.05 23.74
C GLU A 1108 -32.05 29.17 24.24
N ILE A 1109 -32.25 29.89 25.35
CA ILE A 1109 -33.57 30.09 25.97
C ILE A 1109 -34.47 30.88 25.01
N GLU A 1110 -33.97 32.00 24.49
CA GLU A 1110 -34.76 32.84 23.57
C GLU A 1110 -35.06 32.12 22.25
N ILE A 1111 -34.11 31.40 21.65
CA ILE A 1111 -34.38 30.62 20.43
C ILE A 1111 -35.40 29.51 20.71
N THR A 1112 -35.31 28.83 21.86
CA THR A 1112 -36.27 27.79 22.23
C THR A 1112 -37.69 28.35 22.32
N ARG A 1113 -37.83 29.53 22.93
CA ARG A 1113 -39.10 30.24 23.04
C ARG A 1113 -39.60 30.75 21.68
N MET A 1114 -38.75 31.42 20.92
CA MET A 1114 -39.12 32.09 19.66
C MET A 1114 -39.41 31.12 18.52
N TRP A 1115 -38.62 30.05 18.38
CA TRP A 1115 -38.73 29.12 17.25
C TRP A 1115 -39.48 27.83 17.61
N GLY A 1116 -39.84 27.64 18.89
CA GLY A 1116 -40.49 26.43 19.37
C GLY A 1116 -39.63 25.18 19.13
N THR A 1117 -38.30 25.32 19.22
CA THR A 1117 -37.35 24.23 18.98
C THR A 1117 -36.56 23.88 20.23
N LYS A 1118 -36.28 22.61 20.46
CA LYS A 1118 -35.31 22.19 21.48
C LYS A 1118 -33.90 22.66 21.09
N THR A 1119 -33.36 23.68 21.78
CA THR A 1119 -32.10 24.32 21.41
C THR A 1119 -30.96 23.93 22.34
N GLU A 1120 -29.80 23.59 21.79
CA GLU A 1120 -28.59 23.25 22.55
C GLU A 1120 -27.33 23.83 21.88
N THR A 1121 -26.42 24.40 22.67
CA THR A 1121 -25.08 24.82 22.25
C THR A 1121 -24.11 23.65 22.29
N ILE A 1122 -23.44 23.41 21.16
CA ILE A 1122 -22.50 22.33 20.97
C ILE A 1122 -21.10 22.93 20.75
N PRO A 1123 -20.24 22.95 21.78
CA PRO A 1123 -18.87 23.42 21.63
C PRO A 1123 -17.99 22.38 20.92
N VAL A 1124 -17.30 22.81 19.86
CA VAL A 1124 -16.29 22.06 19.12
C VAL A 1124 -14.91 22.62 19.44
N ILE A 1125 -14.28 22.05 20.47
CA ILE A 1125 -12.98 22.49 20.98
C ILE A 1125 -11.87 21.57 20.49
N VAL A 1126 -10.82 22.16 19.93
CA VAL A 1126 -9.57 21.47 19.58
C VAL A 1126 -8.38 22.33 19.99
N GLY A 1127 -7.45 21.79 20.79
CA GLY A 1127 -6.23 22.49 21.14
C GLY A 1127 -5.43 22.89 19.88
N ALA A 1128 -4.74 24.02 19.90
CA ALA A 1128 -3.94 24.50 18.77
C ALA A 1128 -2.81 23.53 18.36
N LEU A 1129 -2.34 22.69 19.28
CA LEU A 1129 -1.41 21.57 19.10
C LEU A 1129 -2.13 20.20 19.20
N GLY A 1130 -3.45 20.18 19.20
CA GLY A 1130 -4.27 19.00 18.90
C GLY A 1130 -4.80 18.20 20.08
N ALA A 1131 -4.69 18.66 21.34
CA ALA A 1131 -5.39 18.00 22.44
C ALA A 1131 -6.90 18.18 22.35
N MET A 1132 -7.61 17.17 22.83
CA MET A 1132 -9.05 17.00 22.66
C MET A 1132 -9.67 16.74 24.04
N PRO A 1133 -10.65 17.55 24.50
CA PRO A 1133 -11.31 17.31 25.78
C PRO A 1133 -12.19 16.05 25.75
N ASN A 1134 -12.55 15.50 26.91
CA ASN A 1134 -13.39 14.29 27.02
C ASN A 1134 -14.75 14.39 26.32
N SER A 1135 -15.34 15.58 26.33
CA SER A 1135 -16.64 15.92 25.75
C SER A 1135 -16.70 15.82 24.22
N ILE A 1136 -15.57 16.00 23.52
CA ILE A 1136 -15.57 16.29 22.07
C ILE A 1136 -16.26 15.22 21.23
N LYS A 1137 -16.08 13.95 21.61
CA LYS A 1137 -16.67 12.82 20.88
C LYS A 1137 -18.20 12.82 21.01
N GLY A 1138 -18.70 13.19 22.18
CA GLY A 1138 -20.14 13.39 22.40
C GLY A 1138 -20.65 14.58 21.61
N ASN A 1139 -19.94 15.71 21.66
CA ASN A 1139 -20.33 16.95 20.97
C ASN A 1139 -20.38 16.75 19.44
N LEU A 1140 -19.37 16.11 18.83
CA LEU A 1140 -19.38 15.85 17.40
C LEU A 1140 -20.51 14.91 16.98
N LYS A 1141 -20.82 13.88 17.78
CA LYS A 1141 -21.97 12.99 17.54
C LYS A 1141 -23.31 13.72 17.57
N LYS A 1142 -23.45 14.73 18.44
CA LYS A 1142 -24.66 15.58 18.47
C LYS A 1142 -24.81 16.38 17.19
N ILE A 1143 -23.72 16.77 16.52
CA ILE A 1143 -23.77 17.45 15.22
C ILE A 1143 -24.12 16.45 14.12
N MET A 1144 -23.31 15.39 13.95
CA MET A 1144 -23.47 14.36 12.93
C MET A 1144 -22.86 13.03 13.37
N LYS A 1145 -23.45 11.91 12.95
CA LYS A 1145 -22.97 10.56 13.37
C LYS A 1145 -21.56 10.23 12.85
N ASN A 1146 -21.17 10.75 11.68
CA ASN A 1146 -19.97 10.33 10.93
C ASN A 1146 -18.87 11.39 10.81
N LEU A 1147 -18.88 12.43 11.64
CA LEU A 1147 -17.80 13.43 11.71
C LEU A 1147 -16.45 12.79 12.11
N LYS A 1148 -15.38 13.17 11.40
CA LYS A 1148 -14.03 12.64 11.65
C LYS A 1148 -13.22 13.59 12.51
N GLU A 1149 -13.02 13.23 13.78
CA GLU A 1149 -12.17 13.95 14.74
C GLU A 1149 -10.79 14.28 14.16
N GLU A 1150 -10.14 13.31 13.52
CA GLU A 1150 -8.79 13.49 12.95
C GLU A 1150 -8.74 14.56 11.84
N THR A 1151 -9.86 14.82 11.15
CA THR A 1151 -9.90 15.85 10.10
C THR A 1151 -9.95 17.24 10.71
N ILE A 1152 -10.71 17.42 11.79
CA ILE A 1152 -10.75 18.68 12.55
C ILE A 1152 -9.36 18.97 13.15
N GLN A 1153 -8.71 17.96 13.74
CA GLN A 1153 -7.33 18.09 14.22
C GLN A 1153 -6.36 18.44 13.09
N ASP A 1154 -6.40 17.74 11.95
CA ASP A 1154 -5.52 18.03 10.82
C ASP A 1154 -5.66 19.49 10.33
N ILE A 1155 -6.89 20.04 10.31
CA ILE A 1155 -7.15 21.43 9.93
C ILE A 1155 -6.53 22.39 10.96
N ALA A 1156 -6.81 22.19 12.25
CA ALA A 1156 -6.26 23.00 13.32
C ALA A 1156 -4.72 23.00 13.29
N LEU A 1157 -4.11 21.81 13.21
CA LEU A 1157 -2.67 21.62 13.18
C LEU A 1157 -2.03 22.20 11.92
N CYS A 1158 -2.66 22.09 10.75
CA CYS A 1158 -2.17 22.75 9.54
C CYS A 1158 -2.18 24.27 9.67
N GLY A 1159 -3.25 24.84 10.25
CA GLY A 1159 -3.33 26.26 10.55
C GLY A 1159 -2.24 26.69 11.53
N THR A 1160 -2.07 25.98 12.64
CA THR A 1160 -1.01 26.26 13.63
C THR A 1160 0.39 26.18 13.02
N ALA A 1161 0.66 25.17 12.20
CA ALA A 1161 1.94 25.07 11.49
C ALA A 1161 2.16 26.22 10.50
N HIS A 1162 1.09 26.74 9.87
CA HIS A 1162 1.20 27.90 8.99
C HIS A 1162 1.59 29.15 9.78
N ILE A 1163 0.90 29.42 10.88
CA ILE A 1163 1.16 30.56 11.78
C ILE A 1163 2.62 30.53 12.25
N LEU A 1164 3.04 29.39 12.81
CA LEU A 1164 4.39 29.25 13.35
C LEU A 1164 5.47 29.40 12.27
N ARG A 1165 5.31 28.82 11.08
CA ARG A 1165 6.28 28.98 9.97
C ARG A 1165 6.34 30.38 9.38
N LYS A 1166 5.28 31.16 9.54
CA LYS A 1166 5.24 32.56 9.09
C LYS A 1166 6.03 33.46 10.04
N ILE A 1167 6.09 33.10 11.31
CA ILE A 1167 6.67 33.91 12.40
C ILE A 1167 8.11 33.48 12.74
N LEU A 1168 8.37 32.17 12.75
CA LEU A 1168 9.64 31.52 13.13
C LEU A 1168 10.34 30.97 11.89
#